data_AF-A0A3P1Y959-F1
#
_entry.id   AF-A0A3P1Y959-F1
#
_cell.length_a   1.000
_cell.length_b   1.000
_cell.length_c   1.000
_cell.angle_alpha   90.00
_cell.angle_beta   90.00
_cell.angle_gamma   90.00
#
_symmetry.space_group_name_H-M   'P 1'
#
loop_
_entity.id
_entity.type
_entity.pdbx_description
1 polymer ?
#
loop_
_entity_poly.entity_id
_entity_poly.type
_entity_poly.pdbx_seq_one_letter_code
_entity_poly.pdbx_strand_id
1 'polypeptide(L)'
;MALFPFFSRNKNAPAPAVPPAQAKPPAAAPAAQPHPLDAATGGIFSAENSAQRQERVAQWLQSQPDATLLQQVYKALSARDQGAAKPIRQRMNDIRQSQHQEEASQDWAAKAEKILGAGTFRIADGMAWLRDAAKAGAPLSKEPLAELRSRIAERVKTLEDLQHKAMVQKEAAVLLAQRIDVLSTKPWQHASEAEATLAQDVQKWHATAQELSQAELWGSVEPRHSNAIDSSRVQLQQVFDAFSAALAQARQAAEDPQAPLPQVQVWADELRALHGGPATASAGQAAAPLSPEQQAKINAALKALEQTVRQGQAKQSSQTAAALRDSLKELHGSVDAELERRINRALIDAGDLQGWQRWGANQVREELIARAEQLMNADGKPQASGKALQTQVRELHEQWRQVDRSSPPNGHLWKRFDEAMGKARAVVDEWLSKVKAESQAHKAQRQALIDELSALASSPEQADGDLKNLHRQLRQLSERWRNAGHVSDKVFTQLQTQWKEAYDAASAPLEQARKHSTALRRSLIEQAQALAERQPLDIRAIKELQQRWQAEAQRVPLERKLEHKLWDAFRQPLDAAFNRKSEQRHQAQAAASAHDQAVLQAAQALEQAVAGGDAQSIRDAMHALQSAVRSAPADGTPAAAGSTPPAAETGNEAAANEQAVAHAEAQPTPAAVPDAGAADGAEPAAPAESGAPEATSDEANDQAPAAASAPAAAPAKPVIAVRGDDRPGAQPASAAQAPARSARPGARTDARRERHERNERHERRERPTAAPRLGDAAFRAQRQALDNAQAALRKLAAQAHGETLTQLLQAWSQRDAQAVPAHTQLGKQLSASQYNEWKQQIGQPVSAGSEAQAQALLRLEVAADVPTPAEHLGERRALQLQLLTQRHAAGPEQTWAEDARNVLAGAADAQSSKRLQAALKVLLKRG
;
A
#
# COMPACT_ATOMS: atom_id res chain seq x y z
N MET A 1 -10.42 -2.41 6.32
CA MET A 1 -11.04 -3.44 7.20
C MET A 1 -12.54 -3.25 7.16
N ALA A 2 -13.30 -4.33 7.04
CA ALA A 2 -14.75 -4.32 7.28
C ALA A 2 -15.05 -4.68 8.74
N LEU A 3 -16.29 -4.51 9.20
CA LEU A 3 -17.13 -5.63 9.65
C LEU A 3 -18.60 -5.19 9.83
N PHE A 4 -19.50 -6.16 9.67
CA PHE A 4 -20.97 -6.07 9.64
C PHE A 4 -21.58 -6.52 11.02
N PRO A 5 -22.89 -6.84 11.14
CA PRO A 5 -24.12 -6.05 10.93
C PRO A 5 -25.03 -6.11 12.20
N PHE A 6 -26.34 -5.81 12.09
CA PHE A 6 -27.41 -6.83 12.31
C PHE A 6 -28.81 -6.36 11.83
N PHE A 7 -29.70 -7.33 11.56
CA PHE A 7 -31.12 -7.15 11.17
C PHE A 7 -32.08 -7.57 12.28
N SER A 8 -33.29 -7.00 12.30
CA SER A 8 -34.44 -7.50 13.10
C SER A 8 -35.31 -8.50 12.31
N ARG A 9 -36.04 -9.38 13.00
CA ARG A 9 -36.87 -10.45 12.40
C ARG A 9 -38.31 -10.45 12.90
N ASN A 10 -39.24 -10.89 12.04
CA ASN A 10 -40.71 -10.76 12.16
C ASN A 10 -41.39 -12.02 12.76
N LYS A 11 -42.61 -11.89 13.36
CA LYS A 11 -43.60 -12.98 13.58
C LYS A 11 -45.02 -12.48 13.98
N ASN A 12 -46.02 -13.37 13.95
CA ASN A 12 -47.45 -13.04 13.74
C ASN A 12 -48.44 -13.45 14.88
N ALA A 13 -49.58 -12.73 14.96
CA ALA A 13 -50.97 -13.23 15.19
C ALA A 13 -51.38 -13.88 16.56
N PRO A 14 -52.70 -14.10 16.85
CA PRO A 14 -53.89 -13.24 16.66
C PRO A 14 -54.94 -13.23 17.84
N ALA A 15 -55.88 -12.25 17.83
CA ALA A 15 -57.34 -12.28 18.16
C ALA A 15 -57.94 -13.01 19.43
N PRO A 16 -59.18 -12.68 19.91
CA PRO A 16 -59.93 -11.40 19.94
C PRO A 16 -60.74 -11.11 21.26
N ALA A 17 -61.51 -10.00 21.25
CA ALA A 17 -62.89 -9.86 21.80
C ALA A 17 -63.24 -9.30 23.23
N VAL A 18 -63.33 -7.96 23.32
CA VAL A 18 -64.39 -7.12 24.00
C VAL A 18 -64.54 -7.16 25.57
N PRO A 19 -65.38 -6.33 26.25
CA PRO A 19 -64.90 -5.28 27.19
C PRO A 19 -65.48 -5.42 28.64
N PRO A 20 -65.43 -4.41 29.55
CA PRO A 20 -64.64 -3.17 29.67
C PRO A 20 -63.65 -3.30 30.89
N ALA A 21 -63.24 -2.33 31.73
CA ALA A 21 -63.60 -0.91 31.92
C ALA A 21 -62.46 -0.03 32.51
N GLN A 22 -62.81 1.24 32.74
CA GLN A 22 -61.98 2.41 33.09
C GLN A 22 -61.26 2.39 34.47
N ALA A 23 -60.05 2.93 34.48
CA ALA A 23 -59.53 3.82 35.52
C ALA A 23 -58.73 4.98 34.87
N LYS A 24 -58.57 6.11 35.57
CA LYS A 24 -58.01 7.41 35.10
C LYS A 24 -56.95 7.90 36.11
N PRO A 25 -56.19 9.01 35.88
CA PRO A 25 -55.72 9.67 34.65
C PRO A 25 -54.15 9.76 34.63
N PRO A 26 -53.48 10.52 33.72
CA PRO A 26 -53.36 11.99 33.83
C PRO A 26 -53.70 12.73 32.50
N ALA A 27 -53.42 14.03 32.42
CA ALA A 27 -53.93 14.95 31.39
C ALA A 27 -53.04 15.08 30.12
N ALA A 28 -53.65 15.58 29.04
CA ALA A 28 -53.02 15.95 27.78
C ALA A 28 -53.41 17.40 27.37
N ALA A 29 -52.67 17.98 26.43
CA ALA A 29 -52.79 19.38 25.99
C ALA A 29 -54.10 19.69 25.22
N PRO A 30 -54.51 20.96 25.12
CA PRO A 30 -55.67 21.35 24.31
C PRO A 30 -55.47 21.04 22.82
N ALA A 31 -56.53 20.57 22.16
CA ALA A 31 -56.51 20.30 20.73
C ALA A 31 -56.30 21.58 19.93
N ALA A 32 -55.36 21.56 18.98
CA ALA A 32 -55.18 22.65 18.03
C ALA A 32 -56.41 22.76 17.11
N GLN A 33 -56.86 23.98 16.82
CA GLN A 33 -57.93 24.22 15.87
C GLN A 33 -57.48 23.79 14.46
N PRO A 34 -58.33 23.12 13.66
CA PRO A 34 -57.98 22.73 12.30
C PRO A 34 -57.71 23.97 11.44
N HIS A 35 -56.72 23.89 10.55
CA HIS A 35 -56.38 25.00 9.67
C HIS A 35 -57.49 25.17 8.60
N PRO A 36 -57.84 26.39 8.17
CA PRO A 36 -58.92 26.60 7.20
C PRO A 36 -58.70 25.88 5.85
N LEU A 37 -57.45 25.55 5.50
CA LEU A 37 -57.13 24.77 4.30
C LEU A 37 -57.16 23.24 4.50
N ASP A 38 -57.30 22.72 5.73
CA ASP A 38 -57.27 21.26 5.99
C ASP A 38 -58.42 20.52 5.30
N ALA A 39 -59.61 21.13 5.22
CA ALA A 39 -60.77 20.57 4.53
C ALA A 39 -60.55 20.36 3.02
N ALA A 40 -59.79 21.26 2.37
CA ALA A 40 -59.45 21.18 0.95
C ALA A 40 -58.16 20.40 0.66
N THR A 41 -57.43 19.96 1.71
CA THR A 41 -56.12 19.30 1.60
C THR A 41 -56.01 17.94 2.27
N GLY A 42 -57.07 17.43 2.91
CA GLY A 42 -57.03 16.14 3.62
C GLY A 42 -56.21 16.17 4.92
N GLY A 43 -56.06 17.34 5.55
CA GLY A 43 -55.38 17.48 6.84
C GLY A 43 -53.86 17.70 6.80
N ILE A 44 -53.31 18.29 5.73
CA ILE A 44 -51.86 18.58 5.60
C ILE A 44 -51.34 19.44 6.78
N PHE A 45 -52.13 20.40 7.25
CA PHE A 45 -51.73 21.30 8.33
C PHE A 45 -52.02 20.70 9.71
N SER A 46 -53.06 19.89 9.84
CA SER A 46 -53.37 19.08 11.03
C SER A 46 -52.45 17.86 11.23
N ALA A 47 -51.61 17.50 10.27
CA ALA A 47 -50.68 16.36 10.38
C ALA A 47 -49.70 16.49 11.56
N GLU A 48 -49.63 15.45 12.39
CA GLU A 48 -48.95 15.42 13.69
C GLU A 48 -47.42 15.53 13.57
N ASN A 49 -46.85 15.05 12.46
CA ASN A 49 -45.41 15.08 12.18
C ASN A 49 -45.13 15.33 10.69
N SER A 50 -43.85 15.58 10.34
CA SER A 50 -43.45 15.90 8.96
C SER A 50 -43.62 14.73 7.97
N ALA A 51 -43.52 13.47 8.42
CA ALA A 51 -43.68 12.31 7.55
C ALA A 51 -45.15 12.15 7.10
N GLN A 52 -46.09 12.12 8.04
CA GLN A 52 -47.53 12.13 7.74
C GLN A 52 -47.95 13.34 6.88
N ARG A 53 -47.26 14.47 7.03
CA ARG A 53 -47.50 15.71 6.28
C ARG A 53 -47.05 15.58 4.83
N GLN A 54 -45.87 15.01 4.60
CA GLN A 54 -45.36 14.71 3.25
C GLN A 54 -46.23 13.66 2.54
N GLU A 55 -46.69 12.64 3.26
CA GLU A 55 -47.64 11.63 2.75
C GLU A 55 -48.98 12.23 2.35
N ARG A 56 -49.60 13.05 3.22
CA ARG A 56 -50.84 13.79 2.88
C ARG A 56 -50.65 14.77 1.72
N VAL A 57 -49.50 15.44 1.61
CA VAL A 57 -49.16 16.26 0.43
C VAL A 57 -49.09 15.40 -0.83
N ALA A 58 -48.44 14.24 -0.79
CA ALA A 58 -48.34 13.35 -1.95
C ALA A 58 -49.70 12.82 -2.38
N GLN A 59 -50.57 12.44 -1.43
CA GLN A 59 -51.95 12.01 -1.71
C GLN A 59 -52.81 13.16 -2.25
N TRP A 60 -52.68 14.37 -1.72
CA TRP A 60 -53.41 15.54 -2.19
C TRP A 60 -52.98 15.99 -3.60
N LEU A 61 -51.70 15.90 -3.94
CA LEU A 61 -51.22 16.24 -5.29
C LEU A 61 -51.75 15.26 -6.36
N GLN A 62 -52.17 14.04 -5.98
CA GLN A 62 -52.82 13.08 -6.90
C GLN A 62 -54.23 13.52 -7.31
N SER A 63 -54.95 14.30 -6.50
CA SER A 63 -56.27 14.84 -6.88
C SER A 63 -56.19 16.06 -7.82
N GLN A 64 -55.00 16.35 -8.37
CA GLN A 64 -54.71 17.43 -9.31
C GLN A 64 -55.32 18.79 -8.92
N PRO A 65 -55.02 19.32 -7.71
CA PRO A 65 -55.54 20.59 -7.25
C PRO A 65 -55.14 21.76 -8.17
N ASP A 66 -56.05 22.72 -8.33
CA ASP A 66 -55.85 23.90 -9.16
C ASP A 66 -54.62 24.75 -8.74
N ALA A 67 -54.05 25.48 -9.71
CA ALA A 67 -52.91 26.36 -9.53
C ALA A 67 -53.12 27.42 -8.44
N THR A 68 -54.33 27.97 -8.29
CA THR A 68 -54.62 28.95 -7.22
C THR A 68 -54.56 28.31 -5.83
N LEU A 69 -55.08 27.10 -5.68
CA LEU A 69 -55.08 26.34 -4.44
C LEU A 69 -53.66 25.84 -4.11
N LEU A 70 -52.91 25.35 -5.10
CA LEU A 70 -51.49 25.02 -4.98
C LEU A 70 -50.67 26.21 -4.43
N GLN A 71 -50.88 27.42 -4.97
CA GLN A 71 -50.18 28.61 -4.52
C GLN A 71 -50.55 29.01 -3.09
N GLN A 72 -51.83 28.93 -2.71
CA GLN A 72 -52.29 29.20 -1.34
C GLN A 72 -51.71 28.21 -0.33
N VAL A 73 -51.77 26.91 -0.63
CA VAL A 73 -51.23 25.85 0.23
C VAL A 73 -49.71 25.94 0.32
N TYR A 74 -48.99 26.21 -0.77
CA TYR A 74 -47.54 26.43 -0.73
C TYR A 74 -47.16 27.63 0.16
N LYS A 75 -47.88 28.76 0.04
CA LYS A 75 -47.64 29.97 0.85
C LYS A 75 -47.86 29.70 2.35
N ALA A 76 -48.90 28.93 2.71
CA ALA A 76 -49.16 28.57 4.10
C ALA A 76 -48.21 27.48 4.64
N LEU A 77 -47.76 26.55 3.80
CA LEU A 77 -46.97 25.38 4.22
C LEU A 77 -45.47 25.68 4.28
N SER A 78 -44.93 26.48 3.37
CA SER A 78 -43.48 26.73 3.25
C SER A 78 -42.85 27.37 4.49
N ALA A 79 -43.59 28.20 5.23
CA ALA A 79 -43.11 28.77 6.50
C ALA A 79 -43.09 27.75 7.67
N ARG A 80 -43.78 26.61 7.55
CA ARG A 80 -43.97 25.61 8.62
C ARG A 80 -43.29 24.28 8.35
N ASP A 81 -43.19 23.84 7.10
CA ASP A 81 -42.44 22.65 6.69
C ASP A 81 -41.92 22.79 5.24
N GLN A 82 -40.63 23.07 5.11
CA GLN A 82 -39.92 23.18 3.83
C GLN A 82 -39.72 21.82 3.13
N GLY A 83 -39.80 20.69 3.85
CA GLY A 83 -39.77 19.35 3.26
C GLY A 83 -41.08 19.06 2.53
N ALA A 84 -42.19 19.25 3.22
CA ALA A 84 -43.54 19.05 2.69
C ALA A 84 -43.92 20.08 1.58
N ALA A 85 -43.35 21.29 1.62
CA ALA A 85 -43.61 22.31 0.59
C ALA A 85 -42.87 22.07 -0.75
N LYS A 86 -41.79 21.26 -0.77
CA LYS A 86 -41.02 20.94 -2.00
C LYS A 86 -41.85 20.31 -3.13
N PRO A 87 -42.60 19.21 -2.93
CA PRO A 87 -43.38 18.59 -4.01
C PRO A 87 -44.50 19.50 -4.53
N ILE A 88 -45.06 20.38 -3.70
CA ILE A 88 -46.03 21.40 -4.14
C ILE A 88 -45.36 22.41 -5.08
N ARG A 89 -44.17 22.90 -4.71
CA ARG A 89 -43.36 23.80 -5.56
C ARG A 89 -42.97 23.13 -6.88
N GLN A 90 -42.66 21.83 -6.86
CA GLN A 90 -42.38 21.05 -8.07
C GLN A 90 -43.61 21.04 -8.97
N ARG A 91 -44.78 20.60 -8.46
CA ARG A 91 -46.02 20.57 -9.24
C ARG A 91 -46.41 21.93 -9.83
N MET A 92 -46.21 23.02 -9.10
CA MET A 92 -46.43 24.39 -9.59
C MET A 92 -45.46 24.80 -10.71
N ASN A 93 -44.22 24.29 -10.70
CA ASN A 93 -43.27 24.51 -11.79
C ASN A 93 -43.58 23.63 -12.99
N ASP A 94 -43.96 22.36 -12.77
CA ASP A 94 -44.36 21.42 -13.83
C ASP A 94 -45.54 21.97 -14.64
N ILE A 95 -46.57 22.52 -13.97
CA ILE A 95 -47.74 23.14 -14.60
C ILE A 95 -47.33 24.37 -15.42
N ARG A 96 -46.47 25.25 -14.88
CA ARG A 96 -45.97 26.42 -15.64
C ARG A 96 -45.15 25.99 -16.85
N GLN A 97 -44.41 24.89 -16.75
CA GLN A 97 -43.60 24.36 -17.83
C GLN A 97 -44.46 23.67 -18.91
N SER A 98 -45.56 23.00 -18.55
CA SER A 98 -46.50 22.45 -19.55
C SER A 98 -47.26 23.56 -20.28
N GLN A 99 -47.78 24.55 -19.55
CA GLN A 99 -48.43 25.73 -20.12
C GLN A 99 -47.50 26.44 -21.13
N HIS A 100 -46.23 26.68 -20.77
CA HIS A 100 -45.28 27.31 -21.69
C HIS A 100 -44.93 26.43 -22.91
N GLN A 101 -44.95 25.09 -22.78
CA GLN A 101 -44.81 24.18 -23.93
C GLN A 101 -46.05 24.18 -24.84
N GLU A 102 -47.24 24.38 -24.29
CA GLU A 102 -48.52 24.46 -25.01
C GLU A 102 -48.69 25.80 -25.73
N GLU A 103 -48.32 26.92 -25.08
CA GLU A 103 -48.18 28.22 -25.73
C GLU A 103 -47.20 28.13 -26.90
N ALA A 104 -45.98 27.62 -26.67
CA ALA A 104 -44.99 27.47 -27.71
C ALA A 104 -45.42 26.52 -28.83
N SER A 105 -46.18 25.46 -28.55
CA SER A 105 -46.64 24.54 -29.61
C SER A 105 -47.71 25.18 -30.50
N GLN A 106 -48.62 25.98 -29.96
CA GLN A 106 -49.58 26.78 -30.74
C GLN A 106 -48.84 27.81 -31.61
N ASP A 107 -47.86 28.50 -31.02
CA ASP A 107 -47.06 29.53 -31.68
C ASP A 107 -46.22 28.98 -32.85
N TRP A 108 -45.73 27.73 -32.74
CA TRP A 108 -45.03 27.03 -33.83
C TRP A 108 -45.98 26.36 -34.82
N ALA A 109 -47.16 25.91 -34.41
CA ALA A 109 -48.18 25.37 -35.30
C ALA A 109 -48.68 26.43 -36.28
N ALA A 110 -49.07 27.61 -35.79
CA ALA A 110 -49.50 28.74 -36.62
C ALA A 110 -48.42 29.19 -37.63
N LYS A 111 -47.12 29.07 -37.26
CA LYS A 111 -46.00 29.33 -38.18
C LYS A 111 -45.89 28.25 -39.28
N ALA A 112 -46.16 26.98 -38.96
CA ALA A 112 -46.16 25.89 -39.95
C ALA A 112 -47.32 26.03 -40.93
N GLU A 113 -48.53 26.28 -40.42
CA GLU A 113 -49.74 26.48 -41.22
C GLU A 113 -49.58 27.66 -42.17
N LYS A 114 -48.95 28.76 -41.73
CA LYS A 114 -48.63 29.91 -42.59
C LYS A 114 -47.64 29.56 -43.72
N ILE A 115 -46.72 28.62 -43.52
CA ILE A 115 -45.78 28.16 -44.55
C ILE A 115 -46.46 27.18 -45.52
N LEU A 116 -47.31 26.28 -45.00
CA LEU A 116 -48.07 25.30 -45.79
C LEU A 116 -49.20 25.94 -46.61
N GLY A 117 -49.80 27.03 -46.10
CA GLY A 117 -50.83 27.83 -46.78
C GLY A 117 -50.29 28.95 -47.67
N ALA A 118 -48.97 29.06 -47.85
CA ALA A 118 -48.38 30.05 -48.74
C ALA A 118 -48.56 29.63 -50.21
N GLY A 119 -49.00 30.55 -51.08
CA GLY A 119 -49.23 30.29 -52.51
C GLY A 119 -47.98 29.89 -53.32
N THR A 120 -46.78 30.06 -52.75
CA THR A 120 -45.54 29.42 -53.22
C THR A 120 -44.80 28.86 -52.01
N PHE A 121 -44.61 27.54 -51.96
CA PHE A 121 -43.85 26.88 -50.90
C PHE A 121 -42.34 27.03 -51.17
N ARG A 122 -41.53 27.21 -50.13
CA ARG A 122 -40.06 27.31 -50.25
C ARG A 122 -39.39 26.32 -49.32
N ILE A 123 -38.52 25.49 -49.88
CA ILE A 123 -37.73 24.50 -49.12
C ILE A 123 -36.95 25.17 -47.98
N ALA A 124 -36.38 26.35 -48.24
CA ALA A 124 -35.64 27.12 -47.24
C ALA A 124 -36.48 27.49 -46.01
N ASP A 125 -37.76 27.84 -46.20
CA ASP A 125 -38.65 28.30 -45.14
C ASP A 125 -39.18 27.13 -44.31
N GLY A 126 -39.54 26.02 -44.96
CA GLY A 126 -39.88 24.76 -44.27
C GLY A 126 -38.71 24.20 -43.45
N MET A 127 -37.50 24.22 -44.01
CA MET A 127 -36.28 23.80 -43.31
C MET A 127 -35.84 24.79 -42.22
N ALA A 128 -36.16 26.09 -42.35
CA ALA A 128 -35.96 27.07 -41.28
C ALA A 128 -36.90 26.79 -40.10
N TRP A 129 -38.20 26.58 -40.36
CA TRP A 129 -39.18 26.23 -39.33
C TRP A 129 -38.74 25.01 -38.50
N LEU A 130 -38.25 23.94 -39.16
CA LEU A 130 -37.73 22.75 -38.47
C LEU A 130 -36.57 23.07 -37.52
N ARG A 131 -35.59 23.86 -37.98
CA ARG A 131 -34.42 24.24 -37.16
C ARG A 131 -34.79 25.17 -36.02
N ASP A 132 -35.61 26.18 -36.29
CA ASP A 132 -35.92 27.24 -35.33
C ASP A 132 -36.92 26.77 -34.27
N ALA A 133 -37.87 25.90 -34.62
CA ALA A 133 -38.73 25.22 -33.64
C ALA A 133 -37.92 24.29 -32.72
N ALA A 134 -36.98 23.51 -33.27
CA ALA A 134 -36.10 22.65 -32.48
C ALA A 134 -35.17 23.49 -31.56
N LYS A 135 -34.61 24.59 -32.07
CA LYS A 135 -33.77 25.53 -31.32
C LYS A 135 -34.55 26.25 -30.21
N ALA A 136 -35.84 26.51 -30.41
CA ALA A 136 -36.74 27.06 -29.41
C ALA A 136 -37.25 26.02 -28.38
N GLY A 137 -36.86 24.75 -28.50
CA GLY A 137 -37.30 23.68 -27.60
C GLY A 137 -38.77 23.27 -27.77
N ALA A 138 -39.37 23.55 -28.94
CA ALA A 138 -40.76 23.20 -29.22
C ALA A 138 -40.95 21.66 -29.22
N PRO A 139 -42.07 21.13 -28.69
CA PRO A 139 -42.29 19.70 -28.57
C PRO A 139 -42.72 19.07 -29.91
N LEU A 140 -41.80 19.02 -30.88
CA LEU A 140 -41.99 18.51 -32.26
C LEU A 140 -42.43 17.03 -32.40
N SER A 141 -42.56 16.32 -31.28
CA SER A 141 -43.07 14.94 -31.18
C SER A 141 -44.48 14.84 -30.56
N LYS A 142 -45.08 15.97 -30.16
CA LYS A 142 -46.49 16.06 -29.72
C LYS A 142 -47.34 16.64 -30.85
N GLU A 143 -48.62 16.29 -30.90
CA GLU A 143 -49.56 16.96 -31.80
C GLU A 143 -49.86 18.40 -31.34
N PRO A 144 -50.16 19.33 -32.28
CA PRO A 144 -50.24 19.14 -33.74
C PRO A 144 -48.88 19.26 -34.47
N LEU A 145 -47.78 19.48 -33.75
CA LEU A 145 -46.47 19.72 -34.37
C LEU A 145 -45.91 18.51 -35.12
N ALA A 146 -46.26 17.29 -34.71
CA ALA A 146 -45.79 16.07 -35.36
C ALA A 146 -46.41 15.87 -36.75
N GLU A 147 -47.72 16.09 -36.92
CA GLU A 147 -48.36 16.11 -38.25
C GLU A 147 -47.83 17.26 -39.13
N LEU A 148 -47.72 18.48 -38.58
CA LEU A 148 -47.22 19.63 -39.34
C LEU A 148 -45.77 19.41 -39.81
N ARG A 149 -44.95 18.72 -39.01
CA ARG A 149 -43.58 18.31 -39.36
C ARG A 149 -43.54 17.32 -40.54
N SER A 150 -44.43 16.31 -40.56
CA SER A 150 -44.45 15.33 -41.66
C SER A 150 -44.93 15.98 -42.97
N ARG A 151 -45.97 16.82 -42.91
CA ARG A 151 -46.52 17.54 -44.07
C ARG A 151 -45.53 18.54 -44.67
N ILE A 152 -44.74 19.23 -43.84
CA ILE A 152 -43.61 20.07 -44.34
C ILE A 152 -42.54 19.21 -45.02
N ALA A 153 -42.15 18.08 -44.43
CA ALA A 153 -41.13 17.20 -45.01
C ALA A 153 -41.58 16.58 -46.36
N GLU A 154 -42.86 16.22 -46.49
CA GLU A 154 -43.45 15.73 -47.73
C GLU A 154 -43.49 16.82 -48.81
N ARG A 155 -43.87 18.06 -48.46
CA ARG A 155 -43.84 19.22 -49.37
C ARG A 155 -42.42 19.61 -49.81
N VAL A 156 -41.41 19.43 -48.95
CA VAL A 156 -39.99 19.55 -49.35
C VAL A 156 -39.62 18.47 -50.36
N LYS A 157 -39.80 17.19 -50.00
CA LYS A 157 -39.38 16.06 -50.85
C LYS A 157 -40.04 16.09 -52.23
N THR A 158 -41.35 16.31 -52.29
CA THR A 158 -42.09 16.36 -53.57
C THR A 158 -41.63 17.51 -54.47
N LEU A 159 -41.18 18.63 -53.89
CA LEU A 159 -40.61 19.75 -54.63
C LEU A 159 -39.16 19.48 -55.11
N GLU A 160 -38.35 18.79 -54.31
CA GLU A 160 -37.02 18.32 -54.70
C GLU A 160 -37.10 17.27 -55.83
N ASP A 161 -38.03 16.31 -55.74
CA ASP A 161 -38.32 15.32 -56.78
C ASP A 161 -38.74 16.00 -58.10
N LEU A 162 -39.53 17.08 -58.05
CA LEU A 162 -39.91 17.86 -59.24
C LEU A 162 -38.72 18.63 -59.84
N GLN A 163 -37.87 19.26 -59.02
CA GLN A 163 -36.65 19.94 -59.49
C GLN A 163 -35.67 18.96 -60.15
N HIS A 164 -35.50 17.77 -59.59
CA HIS A 164 -34.66 16.72 -60.17
C HIS A 164 -35.22 16.22 -61.51
N LYS A 165 -36.53 15.92 -61.58
CA LYS A 165 -37.19 15.54 -62.84
C LYS A 165 -37.08 16.62 -63.91
N ALA A 166 -37.23 17.90 -63.55
CA ALA A 166 -37.04 19.01 -64.48
C ALA A 166 -35.60 19.10 -65.02
N MET A 167 -34.58 18.85 -64.18
CA MET A 167 -33.20 18.77 -64.64
C MET A 167 -32.97 17.58 -65.59
N VAL A 168 -33.49 16.40 -65.27
CA VAL A 168 -33.38 15.21 -66.14
C VAL A 168 -34.06 15.43 -67.49
N GLN A 169 -35.27 16.00 -67.51
CA GLN A 169 -35.99 16.26 -68.76
C GLN A 169 -35.32 17.35 -69.61
N LYS A 170 -34.70 18.37 -69.00
CA LYS A 170 -33.87 19.34 -69.74
C LYS A 170 -32.72 18.63 -70.50
N GLU A 171 -31.95 17.77 -69.84
CA GLU A 171 -30.86 17.06 -70.52
C GLU A 171 -31.38 16.06 -71.58
N ALA A 172 -32.53 15.43 -71.35
CA ALA A 172 -33.19 14.58 -72.35
C ALA A 172 -33.60 15.37 -73.61
N ALA A 173 -34.05 16.63 -73.48
CA ALA A 173 -34.35 17.49 -74.63
C ALA A 173 -33.09 17.81 -75.46
N VAL A 174 -31.96 18.07 -74.78
CA VAL A 174 -30.66 18.31 -75.44
C VAL A 174 -30.21 17.07 -76.22
N LEU A 175 -30.39 15.87 -75.66
CA LEU A 175 -30.06 14.62 -76.35
C LEU A 175 -30.99 14.35 -77.57
N LEU A 176 -32.26 14.73 -77.49
CA LEU A 176 -33.18 14.65 -78.64
C LEU A 176 -32.82 15.67 -79.74
N ALA A 177 -32.43 16.89 -79.38
CA ALA A 177 -31.90 17.87 -80.34
C ALA A 177 -30.61 17.39 -81.02
N GLN A 178 -29.65 16.87 -80.25
CA GLN A 178 -28.42 16.27 -80.81
C GLN A 178 -28.70 15.07 -81.72
N ARG A 179 -29.75 14.28 -81.45
CA ARG A 179 -30.20 13.21 -82.34
C ARG A 179 -30.79 13.74 -83.64
N ILE A 180 -31.49 14.89 -83.61
CA ILE A 180 -31.95 15.59 -84.83
C ILE A 180 -30.74 16.08 -85.64
N ASP A 181 -29.76 16.73 -85.00
CA ASP A 181 -28.54 17.21 -85.67
C ASP A 181 -27.78 16.05 -86.35
N VAL A 182 -27.59 14.92 -85.66
CA VAL A 182 -26.91 13.72 -86.19
C VAL A 182 -27.72 12.96 -87.25
N LEU A 183 -29.03 13.21 -87.37
CA LEU A 183 -29.82 12.73 -88.50
C LEU A 183 -29.75 13.69 -89.70
N SER A 184 -29.53 14.99 -89.48
CA SER A 184 -29.35 15.97 -90.56
C SER A 184 -28.04 15.80 -91.36
N THR A 185 -27.01 15.18 -90.76
CA THR A 185 -25.74 14.87 -91.43
C THR A 185 -25.71 13.51 -92.13
N LYS A 186 -26.80 12.74 -92.06
CA LYS A 186 -26.95 11.43 -92.72
C LYS A 186 -27.73 11.56 -94.03
N PRO A 187 -27.65 10.57 -94.94
CA PRO A 187 -28.49 10.51 -96.13
C PRO A 187 -29.98 10.65 -95.80
N TRP A 188 -30.71 11.39 -96.64
CA TRP A 188 -32.10 11.78 -96.33
C TRP A 188 -33.02 10.58 -96.13
N GLN A 189 -32.74 9.45 -96.81
CA GLN A 189 -33.47 8.20 -96.66
C GLN A 189 -33.37 7.64 -95.23
N HIS A 190 -32.16 7.61 -94.63
CA HIS A 190 -31.96 7.17 -93.25
C HIS A 190 -32.62 8.14 -92.25
N ALA A 191 -32.62 9.45 -92.53
CA ALA A 191 -33.40 10.41 -91.75
C ALA A 191 -34.91 10.11 -91.84
N SER A 192 -35.40 9.72 -93.02
CA SER A 192 -36.80 9.38 -93.28
C SER A 192 -37.29 8.11 -92.57
N GLU A 193 -36.42 7.11 -92.40
CA GLU A 193 -36.71 5.89 -91.63
C GLU A 193 -36.75 6.16 -90.12
N ALA A 194 -35.86 7.04 -89.62
CA ALA A 194 -35.75 7.34 -88.20
C ALA A 194 -36.84 8.30 -87.67
N GLU A 195 -37.51 9.03 -88.56
CA GLU A 195 -38.51 10.07 -88.25
C GLU A 195 -39.63 9.57 -87.34
N ALA A 196 -40.25 8.43 -87.65
CA ALA A 196 -41.43 7.95 -86.92
C ALA A 196 -41.11 7.65 -85.43
N THR A 197 -39.94 7.07 -85.15
CA THR A 197 -39.48 6.85 -83.76
C THR A 197 -39.10 8.16 -83.09
N LEU A 198 -38.41 9.05 -83.80
CA LEU A 198 -38.02 10.36 -83.28
C LEU A 198 -39.23 11.23 -82.89
N ALA A 199 -40.25 11.26 -83.74
CA ALA A 199 -41.52 11.92 -83.49
C ALA A 199 -42.21 11.39 -82.23
N GLN A 200 -42.26 10.06 -82.05
CA GLN A 200 -42.79 9.45 -80.84
C GLN A 200 -41.99 9.82 -79.59
N ASP A 201 -40.65 9.89 -79.68
CA ASP A 201 -39.80 10.22 -78.54
C ASP A 201 -39.90 11.71 -78.14
N VAL A 202 -40.01 12.60 -79.12
CA VAL A 202 -40.31 14.04 -78.90
C VAL A 202 -41.71 14.23 -78.32
N GLN A 203 -42.73 13.50 -78.81
CA GLN A 203 -44.08 13.53 -78.25
C GLN A 203 -44.14 13.01 -76.80
N LYS A 204 -43.46 11.92 -76.47
CA LYS A 204 -43.32 11.42 -75.07
C LYS A 204 -42.67 12.48 -74.19
N TRP A 205 -41.60 13.11 -74.66
CA TRP A 205 -40.93 14.19 -73.93
C TRP A 205 -41.87 15.37 -73.67
N HIS A 206 -42.64 15.82 -74.67
CA HIS A 206 -43.62 16.89 -74.50
C HIS A 206 -44.75 16.52 -73.53
N ALA A 207 -45.22 15.26 -73.53
CA ALA A 207 -46.19 14.78 -72.57
C ALA A 207 -45.64 14.86 -71.13
N THR A 208 -44.45 14.31 -70.87
CA THR A 208 -43.84 14.36 -69.52
C THR A 208 -43.46 15.78 -69.09
N ALA A 209 -43.01 16.64 -70.01
CA ALA A 209 -42.80 18.07 -69.71
C ALA A 209 -44.12 18.77 -69.32
N GLN A 210 -45.23 18.41 -69.97
CA GLN A 210 -46.55 18.93 -69.62
C GLN A 210 -47.07 18.38 -68.28
N GLU A 211 -46.90 17.08 -68.00
CA GLU A 211 -47.23 16.46 -66.70
C GLU A 211 -46.48 17.16 -65.55
N LEU A 212 -45.19 17.45 -65.72
CA LEU A 212 -44.42 18.22 -64.74
C LEU A 212 -44.99 19.63 -64.54
N SER A 213 -45.35 20.32 -65.63
CA SER A 213 -45.95 21.66 -65.56
C SER A 213 -47.34 21.72 -64.90
N GLN A 214 -48.02 20.58 -64.79
CA GLN A 214 -49.35 20.43 -64.17
C GLN A 214 -49.28 19.93 -62.71
N ALA A 215 -48.10 19.63 -62.18
CA ALA A 215 -47.96 19.19 -60.79
C ALA A 215 -48.35 20.29 -59.79
N GLU A 216 -49.00 19.92 -58.69
CA GLU A 216 -49.56 20.85 -57.68
C GLU A 216 -48.51 21.86 -57.15
N LEU A 217 -47.25 21.44 -57.03
CA LEU A 217 -46.13 22.26 -56.56
C LEU A 217 -45.30 22.90 -57.68
N TRP A 218 -45.70 22.83 -58.96
CA TRP A 218 -44.92 23.39 -60.05
C TRP A 218 -44.69 24.90 -59.92
N GLY A 219 -45.69 25.65 -59.45
CA GLY A 219 -45.56 27.08 -59.12
C GLY A 219 -44.61 27.40 -57.95
N SER A 220 -44.09 26.37 -57.26
CA SER A 220 -43.08 26.48 -56.21
C SER A 220 -41.68 26.03 -56.66
N VAL A 221 -41.53 25.50 -57.89
CA VAL A 221 -40.24 25.14 -58.48
C VAL A 221 -39.43 26.42 -58.75
N GLU A 222 -38.12 26.37 -58.49
CA GLU A 222 -37.27 27.53 -58.72
C GLU A 222 -37.28 27.96 -60.20
N PRO A 223 -37.38 29.28 -60.52
CA PRO A 223 -37.52 29.75 -61.90
C PRO A 223 -36.47 29.25 -62.90
N ARG A 224 -35.24 28.94 -62.43
CA ARG A 224 -34.19 28.36 -63.28
C ARG A 224 -34.51 26.95 -63.81
N HIS A 225 -35.38 26.21 -63.14
CA HIS A 225 -35.78 24.85 -63.52
C HIS A 225 -37.07 24.84 -64.35
N SER A 226 -38.06 25.68 -64.01
CA SER A 226 -39.26 25.85 -64.84
C SER A 226 -38.92 26.48 -66.19
N ASN A 227 -38.23 27.62 -66.19
CA ASN A 227 -37.85 28.32 -67.44
C ASN A 227 -36.96 27.45 -68.34
N ALA A 228 -36.19 26.51 -67.76
CA ALA A 228 -35.39 25.58 -68.53
C ALA A 228 -36.23 24.50 -69.23
N ILE A 229 -37.33 24.04 -68.63
CA ILE A 229 -38.31 23.17 -69.29
C ILE A 229 -39.06 23.93 -70.37
N ASP A 230 -39.51 25.15 -70.10
CA ASP A 230 -40.22 25.99 -71.07
C ASP A 230 -39.34 26.34 -72.28
N SER A 231 -38.07 26.71 -72.05
CA SER A 231 -37.13 26.97 -73.14
C SER A 231 -36.79 25.71 -73.92
N SER A 232 -36.58 24.57 -73.23
CA SER A 232 -36.33 23.28 -73.90
C SER A 232 -37.53 22.84 -74.74
N ARG A 233 -38.76 23.10 -74.27
CA ARG A 233 -39.99 22.80 -75.00
C ARG A 233 -40.09 23.59 -76.30
N VAL A 234 -39.83 24.90 -76.24
CA VAL A 234 -39.85 25.75 -77.44
C VAL A 234 -38.72 25.38 -78.41
N GLN A 235 -37.51 25.17 -77.91
CA GLN A 235 -36.34 24.84 -78.73
C GLN A 235 -36.46 23.47 -79.40
N LEU A 236 -36.84 22.42 -78.66
CA LEU A 236 -36.99 21.07 -79.22
C LEU A 236 -38.11 21.03 -80.26
N GLN A 237 -39.25 21.68 -80.00
CA GLN A 237 -40.34 21.80 -80.97
C GLN A 237 -39.86 22.50 -82.26
N GLN A 238 -39.19 23.66 -82.15
CA GLN A 238 -38.68 24.40 -83.31
C GLN A 238 -37.65 23.61 -84.13
N VAL A 239 -36.73 22.91 -83.48
CA VAL A 239 -35.71 22.07 -84.15
C VAL A 239 -36.35 20.85 -84.80
N PHE A 240 -37.33 20.21 -84.15
CA PHE A 240 -38.07 19.09 -84.71
C PHE A 240 -38.95 19.50 -85.90
N ASP A 241 -39.70 20.60 -85.80
CA ASP A 241 -40.54 21.12 -86.90
C ASP A 241 -39.70 21.52 -88.12
N ALA A 242 -38.54 22.16 -87.91
CA ALA A 242 -37.61 22.50 -88.99
C ALA A 242 -37.03 21.24 -89.66
N PHE A 243 -36.68 20.22 -88.89
CA PHE A 243 -36.20 18.93 -89.40
C PHE A 243 -37.29 18.21 -90.21
N SER A 244 -38.50 18.05 -89.67
CA SER A 244 -39.61 17.40 -90.37
C SER A 244 -40.07 18.17 -91.61
N ALA A 245 -40.05 19.52 -91.59
CA ALA A 245 -40.32 20.32 -92.78
C ALA A 245 -39.26 20.11 -93.87
N ALA A 246 -37.97 20.15 -93.53
CA ALA A 246 -36.88 19.88 -94.47
C ALA A 246 -36.91 18.44 -95.00
N LEU A 247 -37.33 17.46 -94.19
CA LEU A 247 -37.43 16.06 -94.56
C LEU A 247 -38.65 15.77 -95.46
N ALA A 248 -39.79 16.43 -95.21
CA ALA A 248 -40.94 16.41 -96.11
C ALA A 248 -40.61 17.05 -97.47
N GLN A 249 -39.87 18.17 -97.45
CA GLN A 249 -39.36 18.82 -98.65
C GLN A 249 -38.36 17.93 -99.41
N ALA A 250 -37.50 17.20 -98.69
CA ALA A 250 -36.58 16.21 -99.28
C ALA A 250 -37.32 15.06 -99.98
N ARG A 251 -38.42 14.54 -99.39
CA ARG A 251 -39.30 13.54 -100.03
C ARG A 251 -39.95 14.09 -101.30
N GLN A 252 -40.52 15.30 -101.26
CA GLN A 252 -41.12 15.93 -102.44
C GLN A 252 -40.11 16.13 -103.58
N ALA A 253 -38.92 16.61 -103.26
CA ALA A 253 -37.83 16.77 -104.21
C ALA A 253 -37.12 15.45 -104.61
N ALA A 254 -37.51 14.30 -104.05
CA ALA A 254 -37.15 12.98 -104.57
C ALA A 254 -38.12 12.49 -105.66
N GLU A 255 -39.39 12.90 -105.59
CA GLU A 255 -40.46 12.51 -106.51
C GLU A 255 -40.60 13.47 -107.70
N ASP A 256 -40.45 14.79 -107.48
CA ASP A 256 -40.52 15.83 -108.51
C ASP A 256 -39.17 16.56 -108.70
N PRO A 257 -38.51 16.44 -109.87
CA PRO A 257 -37.27 17.18 -110.19
C PRO A 257 -37.41 18.72 -110.25
N GLN A 258 -38.62 19.28 -110.17
CA GLN A 258 -38.88 20.72 -110.14
C GLN A 258 -39.25 21.24 -108.74
N ALA A 259 -39.43 20.37 -107.75
CA ALA A 259 -39.71 20.78 -106.38
C ALA A 259 -38.50 21.48 -105.72
N PRO A 260 -38.72 22.46 -104.82
CA PRO A 260 -37.63 23.21 -104.19
C PRO A 260 -36.79 22.31 -103.28
N LEU A 261 -35.47 22.33 -103.42
CA LEU A 261 -34.54 21.52 -102.61
C LEU A 261 -34.57 21.93 -101.11
N PRO A 262 -34.36 20.96 -100.18
CA PRO A 262 -34.35 21.21 -98.75
C PRO A 262 -33.17 22.10 -98.31
N GLN A 263 -33.31 22.78 -97.16
CA GLN A 263 -32.24 23.65 -96.64
C GLN A 263 -31.02 22.87 -96.09
N VAL A 264 -31.19 21.58 -95.76
CA VAL A 264 -30.09 20.68 -95.37
C VAL A 264 -29.26 20.35 -96.61
N GLN A 265 -28.04 20.90 -96.69
CA GLN A 265 -27.23 20.86 -97.93
C GLN A 265 -26.90 19.43 -98.38
N VAL A 266 -26.58 18.53 -97.44
CA VAL A 266 -26.31 17.10 -97.73
C VAL A 266 -27.47 16.48 -98.52
N TRP A 267 -28.71 16.70 -98.08
CA TRP A 267 -29.91 16.19 -98.74
C TRP A 267 -30.16 16.88 -100.08
N ALA A 268 -29.95 18.20 -100.16
CA ALA A 268 -30.09 18.95 -101.40
C ALA A 268 -29.12 18.49 -102.49
N ASP A 269 -27.91 18.09 -102.12
CA ASP A 269 -26.89 17.60 -103.05
C ASP A 269 -27.15 16.14 -103.45
N GLU A 270 -27.58 15.27 -102.53
CA GLU A 270 -28.05 13.90 -102.83
C GLU A 270 -29.20 13.90 -103.85
N LEU A 271 -30.20 14.75 -103.63
CA LEU A 271 -31.39 14.85 -104.50
C LEU A 271 -31.04 15.41 -105.89
N ARG A 272 -30.13 16.39 -105.96
CA ARG A 272 -29.67 16.95 -107.25
C ARG A 272 -28.89 15.92 -108.06
N ALA A 273 -28.09 15.07 -107.40
CA ALA A 273 -27.40 13.96 -108.04
C ALA A 273 -28.39 12.87 -108.53
N LEU A 274 -29.44 12.59 -107.76
CA LEU A 274 -30.51 11.64 -108.11
C LEU A 274 -31.21 11.99 -109.43
N HIS A 275 -31.47 13.29 -109.66
CA HIS A 275 -32.10 13.79 -110.90
C HIS A 275 -31.12 14.12 -112.03
N GLY A 276 -29.83 13.75 -111.90
CA GLY A 276 -28.81 13.97 -112.92
C GLY A 276 -28.44 15.45 -113.16
N GLY A 277 -28.81 16.35 -112.24
CA GLY A 277 -28.51 17.78 -112.36
C GLY A 277 -27.04 18.07 -112.03
N PRO A 278 -26.31 18.86 -112.83
CA PRO A 278 -24.95 19.25 -112.49
C PRO A 278 -24.94 20.07 -111.20
N ALA A 279 -24.02 19.76 -110.29
CA ALA A 279 -23.92 20.45 -109.00
C ALA A 279 -23.42 21.89 -109.15
N THR A 280 -24.36 22.83 -109.30
CA THR A 280 -24.08 24.27 -109.25
C THR A 280 -23.72 24.67 -107.82
N ALA A 281 -22.43 24.80 -107.54
CA ALA A 281 -21.94 25.21 -106.23
C ALA A 281 -22.51 26.58 -105.82
N SER A 282 -23.17 26.64 -104.66
CA SER A 282 -23.20 27.87 -103.87
C SER A 282 -21.77 28.24 -103.49
N ALA A 283 -21.43 29.53 -103.40
CA ALA A 283 -20.06 30.00 -103.24
C ALA A 283 -19.47 29.87 -101.81
N GLY A 284 -19.86 28.82 -101.08
CA GLY A 284 -18.97 28.20 -100.09
C GLY A 284 -18.10 27.18 -100.85
N GLN A 285 -16.78 27.22 -100.68
CA GLN A 285 -15.86 26.41 -101.50
C GLN A 285 -16.28 24.94 -101.51
N ALA A 286 -16.43 24.37 -102.72
CA ALA A 286 -16.47 22.92 -102.90
C ALA A 286 -15.13 22.38 -102.37
N ALA A 287 -15.18 21.89 -101.14
CA ALA A 287 -14.01 21.83 -100.27
C ALA A 287 -13.08 20.74 -100.80
N ALA A 288 -12.02 21.16 -101.51
CA ALA A 288 -11.13 20.25 -102.23
C ALA A 288 -10.68 19.11 -101.32
N PRO A 289 -10.61 17.85 -101.82
CA PRO A 289 -10.19 16.72 -101.01
C PRO A 289 -8.85 17.07 -100.38
N LEU A 290 -8.80 17.05 -99.04
CA LEU A 290 -7.69 17.59 -98.25
C LEU A 290 -6.35 17.13 -98.82
N SER A 291 -5.40 18.04 -98.97
CA SER A 291 -4.08 17.70 -99.52
C SER A 291 -3.43 16.60 -98.66
N PRO A 292 -2.54 15.75 -99.23
CA PRO A 292 -1.98 14.62 -98.49
C PRO A 292 -1.28 15.04 -97.18
N GLU A 293 -0.72 16.25 -97.12
CA GLU A 293 -0.18 16.83 -95.88
C GLU A 293 -1.25 17.19 -94.86
N GLN A 294 -2.39 17.74 -95.29
CA GLN A 294 -3.52 18.07 -94.41
C GLN A 294 -4.18 16.80 -93.87
N GLN A 295 -4.37 15.78 -94.72
CA GLN A 295 -4.84 14.46 -94.29
C GLN A 295 -3.87 13.81 -93.30
N ALA A 296 -2.55 13.91 -93.53
CA ALA A 296 -1.54 13.40 -92.60
C ALA A 296 -1.60 14.11 -91.25
N LYS A 297 -1.77 15.44 -91.22
CA LYS A 297 -1.91 16.24 -89.99
C LYS A 297 -3.15 15.83 -89.18
N ILE A 298 -4.32 15.70 -89.81
CA ILE A 298 -5.54 15.23 -89.14
C ILE A 298 -5.37 13.79 -88.63
N ASN A 299 -4.80 12.88 -89.43
CA ASN A 299 -4.56 11.50 -88.98
C ASN A 299 -3.57 11.41 -87.81
N ALA A 300 -2.57 12.30 -87.73
CA ALA A 300 -1.65 12.37 -86.61
C ALA A 300 -2.33 12.90 -85.34
N ALA A 301 -3.11 13.99 -85.45
CA ALA A 301 -3.88 14.55 -84.34
C ALA A 301 -4.95 13.57 -83.82
N LEU A 302 -5.63 12.86 -84.73
CA LEU A 302 -6.57 11.80 -84.39
C LEU A 302 -5.90 10.64 -83.65
N LYS A 303 -4.74 10.15 -84.13
CA LYS A 303 -3.97 9.11 -83.42
C LYS A 303 -3.52 9.55 -82.03
N ALA A 304 -3.12 10.81 -81.86
CA ALA A 304 -2.77 11.36 -80.55
C ALA A 304 -4.00 11.45 -79.61
N LEU A 305 -5.18 11.77 -80.14
CA LEU A 305 -6.43 11.74 -79.38
C LEU A 305 -6.81 10.30 -78.99
N GLU A 306 -6.87 9.37 -79.96
CA GLU A 306 -7.11 7.94 -79.72
C GLU A 306 -6.14 7.37 -78.66
N GLN A 307 -4.88 7.80 -78.68
CA GLN A 307 -3.86 7.38 -77.72
C GLN A 307 -4.06 7.98 -76.31
N THR A 308 -4.31 9.29 -76.18
CA THR A 308 -4.57 9.92 -74.86
C THR A 308 -5.85 9.39 -74.22
N VAL A 309 -6.88 9.08 -75.03
CA VAL A 309 -8.11 8.39 -74.59
C VAL A 309 -7.81 6.97 -74.10
N ARG A 310 -7.09 6.15 -74.89
CA ARG A 310 -6.69 4.79 -74.48
C ARG A 310 -5.78 4.77 -73.25
N GLN A 311 -5.01 5.83 -73.01
CA GLN A 311 -4.18 6.00 -71.81
C GLN A 311 -4.96 6.61 -70.61
N GLY A 312 -6.27 6.88 -70.74
CA GLY A 312 -7.12 7.39 -69.66
C GLY A 312 -6.87 8.85 -69.26
N GLN A 313 -6.10 9.61 -70.07
CA GLN A 313 -5.57 10.91 -69.69
C GLN A 313 -6.57 12.05 -69.97
N ALA A 314 -7.72 12.08 -69.27
CA ALA A 314 -8.84 12.98 -69.57
C ALA A 314 -8.49 14.47 -69.75
N LYS A 315 -7.46 14.99 -69.04
CA LYS A 315 -6.99 16.37 -69.22
C LYS A 315 -6.21 16.57 -70.53
N GLN A 316 -5.45 15.57 -70.97
CA GLN A 316 -4.74 15.60 -72.25
C GLN A 316 -5.69 15.27 -73.40
N SER A 317 -6.61 14.31 -73.25
CA SER A 317 -7.62 14.00 -74.28
C SER A 317 -8.58 15.16 -74.53
N SER A 318 -9.00 15.91 -73.50
CA SER A 318 -9.81 17.12 -73.71
C SER A 318 -9.01 18.25 -74.38
N GLN A 319 -7.71 18.37 -74.11
CA GLN A 319 -6.83 19.33 -74.81
C GLN A 319 -6.55 18.93 -76.27
N THR A 320 -6.26 17.66 -76.55
CA THR A 320 -6.08 17.17 -77.93
C THR A 320 -7.41 17.13 -78.70
N ALA A 321 -8.55 16.92 -78.04
CA ALA A 321 -9.88 17.05 -78.65
C ALA A 321 -10.29 18.52 -78.91
N ALA A 322 -9.75 19.49 -78.17
CA ALA A 322 -9.88 20.91 -78.51
C ALA A 322 -8.99 21.23 -79.73
N ALA A 323 -7.70 20.90 -79.66
CA ALA A 323 -6.76 21.11 -80.77
C ALA A 323 -7.18 20.41 -82.07
N LEU A 324 -7.75 19.20 -82.00
CA LEU A 324 -8.32 18.52 -83.17
C LEU A 324 -9.51 19.30 -83.74
N ARG A 325 -10.47 19.71 -82.90
CA ARG A 325 -11.61 20.55 -83.33
C ARG A 325 -11.16 21.89 -83.92
N ASP A 326 -10.11 22.51 -83.40
CA ASP A 326 -9.58 23.78 -83.91
C ASP A 326 -8.84 23.58 -85.24
N SER A 327 -8.03 22.51 -85.38
CA SER A 327 -7.41 22.15 -86.67
C SER A 327 -8.44 21.82 -87.76
N LEU A 328 -9.61 21.29 -87.38
CA LEU A 328 -10.74 21.04 -88.29
C LEU A 328 -11.52 22.32 -88.67
N LYS A 329 -11.39 23.42 -87.91
CA LYS A 329 -11.91 24.75 -88.30
C LYS A 329 -10.96 25.49 -89.23
N GLU A 330 -9.65 25.33 -89.04
CA GLU A 330 -8.63 25.94 -89.91
C GLU A 330 -8.60 25.27 -91.29
N LEU A 331 -8.85 23.95 -91.35
CA LEU A 331 -8.79 23.16 -92.58
C LEU A 331 -10.14 23.14 -93.33
N HIS A 332 -10.29 24.08 -94.26
CA HIS A 332 -11.46 24.24 -95.13
C HIS A 332 -11.48 23.21 -96.29
N GLY A 333 -11.47 21.91 -95.96
CA GLY A 333 -11.39 20.80 -96.93
C GLY A 333 -12.28 19.62 -96.55
N SER A 334 -12.76 18.85 -97.52
CA SER A 334 -13.62 17.68 -97.26
C SER A 334 -12.82 16.49 -96.70
N VAL A 335 -13.42 15.82 -95.72
CA VAL A 335 -12.91 14.61 -95.07
C VAL A 335 -13.66 13.39 -95.62
N ASP A 336 -12.97 12.27 -95.82
CA ASP A 336 -13.63 11.01 -96.21
C ASP A 336 -14.49 10.44 -95.07
N ALA A 337 -15.60 9.77 -95.44
CA ALA A 337 -16.62 9.28 -94.53
C ALA A 337 -16.14 8.20 -93.53
N GLU A 338 -15.02 7.50 -93.77
CA GLU A 338 -14.39 6.63 -92.76
C GLU A 338 -13.56 7.44 -91.76
N LEU A 339 -12.79 8.41 -92.24
CA LEU A 339 -11.98 9.28 -91.37
C LEU A 339 -12.88 10.17 -90.50
N GLU A 340 -13.98 10.69 -91.04
CA GLU A 340 -14.96 11.49 -90.27
C GLU A 340 -15.62 10.65 -89.15
N ARG A 341 -16.06 9.42 -89.45
CA ARG A 341 -16.63 8.51 -88.44
C ARG A 341 -15.63 8.23 -87.30
N ARG A 342 -14.34 8.07 -87.61
CA ARG A 342 -13.29 7.90 -86.59
C ARG A 342 -13.02 9.17 -85.78
N ILE A 343 -13.02 10.34 -86.40
CA ILE A 343 -12.92 11.64 -85.71
C ILE A 343 -14.07 11.80 -84.72
N ASN A 344 -15.31 11.63 -85.19
CA ASN A 344 -16.50 11.77 -84.36
C ASN A 344 -16.49 10.74 -83.20
N ARG A 345 -16.09 9.48 -83.45
CA ARG A 345 -15.93 8.48 -82.39
C ARG A 345 -14.90 8.90 -81.34
N ALA A 346 -13.70 9.31 -81.75
CA ALA A 346 -12.63 9.72 -80.82
C ALA A 346 -13.00 10.99 -80.02
N LEU A 347 -13.74 11.91 -80.61
CA LEU A 347 -14.26 13.11 -79.93
C LEU A 347 -15.37 12.79 -78.91
N ILE A 348 -16.18 11.75 -79.16
CA ILE A 348 -17.16 11.21 -78.19
C ILE A 348 -16.42 10.50 -77.05
N ASP A 349 -15.55 9.53 -77.36
CA ASP A 349 -14.80 8.77 -76.34
C ASP A 349 -13.98 9.69 -75.41
N ALA A 350 -13.44 10.81 -75.94
CA ALA A 350 -12.75 11.83 -75.15
C ALA A 350 -13.69 12.66 -74.26
N GLY A 351 -14.91 12.93 -74.72
CA GLY A 351 -15.96 13.59 -73.93
C GLY A 351 -16.49 12.70 -72.82
N ASP A 352 -16.76 11.43 -73.12
CA ASP A 352 -17.16 10.41 -72.15
C ASP A 352 -16.09 10.24 -71.08
N LEU A 353 -14.81 10.09 -71.46
CA LEU A 353 -13.70 9.98 -70.51
C LEU A 353 -13.58 11.20 -69.59
N GLN A 354 -13.86 12.42 -70.09
CA GLN A 354 -13.95 13.62 -69.26
C GLN A 354 -15.18 13.58 -68.33
N GLY A 355 -16.32 13.06 -68.80
CA GLY A 355 -17.52 12.81 -68.00
C GLY A 355 -17.25 11.86 -66.84
N TRP A 356 -16.69 10.67 -67.13
CA TRP A 356 -16.32 9.65 -66.14
C TRP A 356 -15.32 10.17 -65.10
N GLN A 357 -14.31 10.97 -65.49
CA GLN A 357 -13.38 11.57 -64.53
C GLN A 357 -14.02 12.67 -63.66
N ARG A 358 -14.95 13.47 -64.21
CA ARG A 358 -15.74 14.43 -63.41
C ARG A 358 -16.69 13.72 -62.45
N TRP A 359 -17.33 12.65 -62.90
CA TRP A 359 -18.22 11.82 -62.09
C TRP A 359 -17.47 11.10 -60.97
N GLY A 360 -16.38 10.39 -61.28
CA GLY A 360 -15.55 9.70 -60.29
C GLY A 360 -14.94 10.64 -59.26
N ALA A 361 -14.47 11.83 -59.67
CA ALA A 361 -14.02 12.85 -58.72
C ALA A 361 -15.15 13.39 -57.83
N ASN A 362 -16.38 13.49 -58.34
CA ASN A 362 -17.54 13.83 -57.51
C ASN A 362 -17.92 12.69 -56.55
N GLN A 363 -17.81 11.42 -56.95
CA GLN A 363 -18.01 10.28 -56.04
C GLN A 363 -16.97 10.28 -54.91
N VAL A 364 -15.68 10.53 -55.19
CA VAL A 364 -14.66 10.68 -54.14
C VAL A 364 -14.94 11.89 -53.24
N ARG A 365 -15.44 13.01 -53.79
CA ARG A 365 -15.90 14.16 -52.97
C ARG A 365 -17.09 13.79 -52.07
N GLU A 366 -18.03 12.99 -52.56
CA GLU A 366 -19.18 12.48 -51.80
C GLU A 366 -18.75 11.50 -50.69
N GLU A 367 -17.76 10.63 -50.94
CA GLU A 367 -17.12 9.84 -49.89
C GLU A 367 -16.42 10.71 -48.84
N LEU A 368 -15.67 11.73 -49.26
CA LEU A 368 -15.00 12.66 -48.33
C LEU A 368 -16.00 13.47 -47.50
N ILE A 369 -17.15 13.84 -48.07
CA ILE A 369 -18.27 14.43 -47.35
C ILE A 369 -18.85 13.45 -46.35
N ALA A 370 -19.14 12.20 -46.75
CA ALA A 370 -19.67 11.20 -45.84
C ALA A 370 -18.72 10.93 -44.66
N ARG A 371 -17.40 10.87 -44.90
CA ARG A 371 -16.37 10.75 -43.84
C ARG A 371 -16.28 12.00 -42.96
N ALA A 372 -16.44 13.20 -43.51
CA ALA A 372 -16.47 14.45 -42.75
C ALA A 372 -17.74 14.59 -41.90
N GLU A 373 -18.90 14.20 -42.44
CA GLU A 373 -20.18 14.14 -41.73
C GLU A 373 -20.11 13.10 -40.58
N GLN A 374 -19.48 11.94 -40.82
CA GLN A 374 -19.25 10.90 -39.80
C GLN A 374 -18.31 11.28 -38.65
N LEU A 375 -17.50 12.34 -38.76
CA LEU A 375 -16.67 12.81 -37.63
C LEU A 375 -17.53 13.16 -36.41
N MET A 376 -18.76 13.62 -36.66
CA MET A 376 -19.73 14.05 -35.65
C MET A 376 -20.88 13.03 -35.52
N ASN A 377 -21.37 12.84 -34.31
CA ASN A 377 -22.59 12.11 -34.01
C ASN A 377 -23.83 12.94 -34.38
N ALA A 378 -25.02 12.32 -34.45
CA ALA A 378 -26.30 13.03 -34.54
C ALA A 378 -26.50 14.07 -33.42
N ASP A 379 -25.91 13.83 -32.24
CA ASP A 379 -25.89 14.76 -31.09
C ASP A 379 -24.93 15.97 -31.26
N GLY A 380 -24.18 16.07 -32.36
CA GLY A 380 -23.11 17.07 -32.53
C GLY A 380 -21.84 16.82 -31.70
N LYS A 381 -21.75 15.67 -31.03
CA LYS A 381 -20.54 15.20 -30.31
C LYS A 381 -19.50 14.67 -31.30
N PRO A 382 -18.20 14.65 -30.99
CA PRO A 382 -17.19 14.01 -31.81
C PRO A 382 -17.12 12.49 -31.58
N GLN A 383 -16.90 11.70 -32.63
CA GLN A 383 -16.64 10.25 -32.50
C GLN A 383 -15.21 9.92 -32.04
N ALA A 384 -14.26 10.84 -32.24
CA ALA A 384 -12.85 10.65 -31.94
C ALA A 384 -12.34 11.61 -30.84
N SER A 385 -11.25 11.24 -30.16
CA SER A 385 -10.58 12.15 -29.21
C SER A 385 -10.01 13.38 -29.93
N GLY A 386 -9.91 14.52 -29.26
CA GLY A 386 -9.60 15.81 -29.91
C GLY A 386 -8.33 15.81 -30.77
N LYS A 387 -7.28 15.07 -30.37
CA LYS A 387 -6.05 14.90 -31.17
C LYS A 387 -6.27 14.04 -32.43
N ALA A 388 -7.05 12.97 -32.32
CA ALA A 388 -7.39 12.12 -33.46
C ALA A 388 -8.31 12.88 -34.43
N LEU A 389 -9.32 13.57 -33.91
CA LEU A 389 -10.20 14.45 -34.69
C LEU A 389 -9.42 15.57 -35.41
N GLN A 390 -8.49 16.25 -34.72
CA GLN A 390 -7.61 17.24 -35.35
C GLN A 390 -6.79 16.64 -36.52
N THR A 391 -6.35 15.39 -36.37
CA THR A 391 -5.57 14.69 -37.40
C THR A 391 -6.47 14.34 -38.60
N GLN A 392 -7.66 13.79 -38.37
CA GLN A 392 -8.65 13.47 -39.40
C GLN A 392 -9.14 14.72 -40.16
N VAL A 393 -9.39 15.83 -39.45
CA VAL A 393 -9.76 17.13 -40.04
C VAL A 393 -8.62 17.71 -40.89
N ARG A 394 -7.36 17.46 -40.55
CA ARG A 394 -6.22 17.84 -41.41
C ARG A 394 -6.12 16.94 -42.63
N GLU A 395 -6.31 15.64 -42.45
CA GLU A 395 -6.17 14.63 -43.51
C GLU A 395 -7.24 14.78 -44.59
N LEU A 396 -8.52 14.81 -44.21
CA LEU A 396 -9.65 15.00 -45.13
C LEU A 396 -9.51 16.29 -45.96
N HIS A 397 -8.98 17.36 -45.36
CA HIS A 397 -8.76 18.63 -46.06
C HIS A 397 -7.65 18.56 -47.12
N GLU A 398 -6.57 17.80 -46.90
CA GLU A 398 -5.55 17.60 -47.95
C GLU A 398 -6.00 16.54 -48.98
N GLN A 399 -6.75 15.52 -48.57
CA GLN A 399 -7.41 14.58 -49.50
C GLN A 399 -8.37 15.32 -50.46
N TRP A 400 -9.22 16.22 -49.94
CA TRP A 400 -10.07 17.07 -50.78
C TRP A 400 -9.25 17.93 -51.74
N ARG A 401 -8.20 18.58 -51.24
CA ARG A 401 -7.29 19.42 -52.03
C ARG A 401 -6.54 18.64 -53.12
N GLN A 402 -6.31 17.34 -52.93
CA GLN A 402 -5.74 16.45 -53.93
C GLN A 402 -6.74 16.16 -55.07
N VAL A 403 -8.02 15.97 -54.76
CA VAL A 403 -9.09 15.78 -55.77
C VAL A 403 -9.36 17.06 -56.56
N ASP A 404 -9.42 18.21 -55.88
CA ASP A 404 -9.59 19.52 -56.54
C ASP A 404 -8.35 19.97 -57.35
N ARG A 405 -7.20 19.29 -57.21
CA ARG A 405 -6.02 19.49 -58.07
C ARG A 405 -6.12 18.72 -59.39
N SER A 406 -6.87 17.61 -59.45
CA SER A 406 -7.00 16.77 -60.65
C SER A 406 -8.30 17.00 -61.43
N SER A 407 -9.37 17.46 -60.77
CA SER A 407 -10.71 17.59 -61.36
C SER A 407 -11.34 18.96 -61.06
N PRO A 408 -12.07 19.59 -62.00
CA PRO A 408 -12.68 20.90 -61.78
C PRO A 408 -13.58 20.93 -60.53
N PRO A 409 -13.62 22.06 -59.79
CA PRO A 409 -14.27 22.15 -58.49
C PRO A 409 -15.79 22.07 -58.58
N ASN A 410 -16.41 21.51 -57.55
CA ASN A 410 -17.87 21.41 -57.42
C ASN A 410 -18.35 22.24 -56.22
N GLY A 411 -18.88 23.43 -56.48
CA GLY A 411 -19.28 24.41 -55.46
C GLY A 411 -20.45 23.99 -54.57
N HIS A 412 -21.23 22.97 -54.94
CA HIS A 412 -22.26 22.40 -54.06
C HIS A 412 -21.65 21.42 -53.05
N LEU A 413 -20.85 20.47 -53.55
CA LEU A 413 -20.16 19.48 -52.71
C LEU A 413 -19.17 20.19 -51.76
N TRP A 414 -18.44 21.21 -52.22
CA TRP A 414 -17.57 22.02 -51.36
C TRP A 414 -18.31 22.62 -50.16
N LYS A 415 -19.51 23.20 -50.36
CA LYS A 415 -20.29 23.79 -49.25
C LYS A 415 -20.69 22.76 -48.19
N ARG A 416 -21.11 21.56 -48.60
CA ARG A 416 -21.40 20.46 -47.66
C ARG A 416 -20.16 20.04 -46.88
N PHE A 417 -19.04 19.88 -47.56
CA PHE A 417 -17.76 19.53 -46.94
C PHE A 417 -17.30 20.60 -45.94
N ASP A 418 -17.30 21.87 -46.33
CA ASP A 418 -16.90 23.00 -45.49
C ASP A 418 -17.81 23.16 -44.25
N GLU A 419 -19.12 22.92 -44.39
CA GLU A 419 -20.05 22.93 -43.24
C GLU A 419 -19.77 21.78 -42.24
N ALA A 420 -19.51 20.57 -42.72
CA ALA A 420 -19.15 19.43 -41.87
C ALA A 420 -17.79 19.64 -41.18
N MET A 421 -16.80 20.12 -41.94
CA MET A 421 -15.45 20.39 -41.46
C MET A 421 -15.41 21.59 -40.49
N GLY A 422 -16.28 22.58 -40.68
CA GLY A 422 -16.46 23.71 -39.75
C GLY A 422 -16.98 23.26 -38.38
N LYS A 423 -17.98 22.36 -38.35
CA LYS A 423 -18.47 21.74 -37.10
C LYS A 423 -17.36 20.98 -36.39
N ALA A 424 -16.63 20.12 -37.11
CA ALA A 424 -15.52 19.37 -36.54
C ALA A 424 -14.38 20.26 -36.04
N ARG A 425 -14.05 21.34 -36.76
CA ARG A 425 -13.01 22.30 -36.37
C ARG A 425 -13.39 23.07 -35.10
N ALA A 426 -14.64 23.51 -34.96
CA ALA A 426 -15.09 24.19 -33.73
C ALA A 426 -14.87 23.33 -32.46
N VAL A 427 -15.15 22.03 -32.53
CA VAL A 427 -14.90 21.07 -31.43
C VAL A 427 -13.39 20.89 -31.18
N VAL A 428 -12.56 20.86 -32.23
CA VAL A 428 -11.09 20.83 -32.10
C VAL A 428 -10.56 22.11 -31.45
N ASP A 429 -11.07 23.29 -31.82
CA ASP A 429 -10.63 24.57 -31.28
C ASP A 429 -11.05 24.76 -29.81
N GLU A 430 -12.22 24.26 -29.41
CA GLU A 430 -12.62 24.18 -28.01
C GLU A 430 -11.71 23.24 -27.20
N TRP A 431 -11.38 22.06 -27.76
CA TRP A 431 -10.46 21.11 -27.13
C TRP A 431 -9.03 21.67 -27.02
N LEU A 432 -8.49 22.31 -28.06
CA LEU A 432 -7.20 22.98 -28.02
C LEU A 432 -7.18 24.12 -26.99
N SER A 433 -8.29 24.84 -26.85
CA SER A 433 -8.45 25.88 -25.81
C SER A 433 -8.43 25.28 -24.40
N LYS A 434 -9.09 24.14 -24.18
CA LYS A 434 -9.05 23.38 -22.91
C LYS A 434 -7.64 22.88 -22.60
N VAL A 435 -6.98 22.19 -23.53
CA VAL A 435 -5.59 21.69 -23.35
C VAL A 435 -4.60 22.84 -23.08
N LYS A 436 -4.78 24.00 -23.73
CA LYS A 436 -4.00 25.20 -23.47
C LYS A 436 -4.25 25.76 -22.06
N ALA A 437 -5.51 25.80 -21.62
CA ALA A 437 -5.88 26.24 -20.27
C ALA A 437 -5.35 25.27 -19.19
N GLU A 438 -5.44 23.95 -19.41
CA GLU A 438 -4.87 22.91 -18.54
C GLU A 438 -3.35 23.06 -18.43
N SER A 439 -2.63 23.20 -19.56
CA SER A 439 -1.18 23.42 -19.54
C SER A 439 -0.81 24.75 -18.88
N GLN A 440 -1.64 25.80 -18.96
CA GLN A 440 -1.43 27.05 -18.23
C GLN A 440 -1.70 26.89 -16.73
N ALA A 441 -2.74 26.15 -16.34
CA ALA A 441 -3.05 25.83 -14.95
C ALA A 441 -1.95 24.98 -14.30
N HIS A 442 -1.41 23.99 -15.02
CA HIS A 442 -0.26 23.20 -14.56
C HIS A 442 1.03 24.04 -14.48
N LYS A 443 1.24 24.99 -15.40
CA LYS A 443 2.34 25.97 -15.28
C LYS A 443 2.17 26.82 -14.02
N ALA A 444 0.98 27.37 -13.78
CA ALA A 444 0.68 28.19 -12.61
C ALA A 444 0.78 27.39 -11.30
N GLN A 445 0.30 26.15 -11.26
CA GLN A 445 0.45 25.23 -10.13
C GLN A 445 1.93 24.96 -9.81
N ARG A 446 2.76 24.72 -10.84
CA ARG A 446 4.20 24.52 -10.68
C ARG A 446 4.91 25.79 -10.23
N GLN A 447 4.53 26.96 -10.75
CA GLN A 447 5.05 28.25 -10.30
C GLN A 447 4.70 28.51 -8.83
N ALA A 448 3.42 28.36 -8.44
CA ALA A 448 2.98 28.55 -7.06
C ALA A 448 3.72 27.63 -6.06
N LEU A 449 4.09 26.41 -6.47
CA LEU A 449 4.93 25.53 -5.66
C LEU A 449 6.38 26.03 -5.49
N ILE A 450 6.94 26.72 -6.49
CA ILE A 450 8.25 27.39 -6.39
C ILE A 450 8.14 28.64 -5.53
N ASP A 451 7.04 29.39 -5.65
CA ASP A 451 6.78 30.60 -4.88
C ASP A 451 6.56 30.27 -3.38
N GLU A 452 5.75 29.25 -3.07
CA GLU A 452 5.58 28.68 -1.72
C GLU A 452 6.93 28.24 -1.11
N LEU A 453 7.78 27.58 -1.90
CA LEU A 453 9.09 27.09 -1.48
C LEU A 453 10.11 28.23 -1.27
N SER A 454 10.03 29.28 -2.09
CA SER A 454 10.86 30.49 -1.97
C SER A 454 10.44 31.33 -0.75
N ALA A 455 9.14 31.40 -0.46
CA ALA A 455 8.63 31.99 0.77
C ALA A 455 9.05 31.17 2.01
N LEU A 456 9.05 29.84 1.91
CA LEU A 456 9.55 28.94 2.96
C LEU A 456 11.05 29.16 3.26
N ALA A 457 11.86 29.39 2.22
CA ALA A 457 13.28 29.74 2.36
C ALA A 457 13.52 31.14 2.95
N SER A 458 12.60 32.08 2.72
CA SER A 458 12.72 33.49 3.12
C SER A 458 12.09 33.79 4.49
N SER A 459 11.42 32.81 5.10
CA SER A 459 10.69 32.96 6.36
C SER A 459 11.66 33.01 7.56
N PRO A 460 11.59 34.05 8.42
CA PRO A 460 12.47 34.15 9.59
C PRO A 460 12.19 33.06 10.65
N GLU A 461 10.97 32.51 10.70
CA GLU A 461 10.63 31.43 11.64
C GLU A 461 11.39 30.12 11.36
N GLN A 462 11.94 29.94 10.16
CA GLN A 462 12.74 28.77 9.79
C GLN A 462 14.14 28.78 10.43
N ALA A 463 14.62 29.92 10.95
CA ALA A 463 15.92 30.01 11.61
C ALA A 463 15.95 29.30 12.99
N ASP A 464 14.87 29.45 13.77
CA ASP A 464 14.71 28.86 15.11
C ASP A 464 13.70 27.68 15.16
N GLY A 465 13.00 27.41 14.04
CA GLY A 465 11.87 26.48 13.98
C GLY A 465 12.18 24.98 14.01
N ASP A 466 11.12 24.16 14.12
CA ASP A 466 11.23 22.69 14.14
C ASP A 466 11.71 22.13 12.78
N LEU A 467 12.96 21.67 12.76
CA LEU A 467 13.60 21.00 11.63
C LEU A 467 12.83 19.77 11.12
N LYS A 468 12.04 19.09 11.98
CA LYS A 468 11.18 17.96 11.54
C LYS A 468 9.98 18.46 10.76
N ASN A 469 9.40 19.58 11.13
CA ASN A 469 8.33 20.23 10.39
C ASN A 469 8.85 20.74 9.03
N LEU A 470 10.00 21.43 9.00
CA LEU A 470 10.66 21.85 7.75
C LEU A 470 10.92 20.65 6.83
N HIS A 471 11.49 19.56 7.35
CA HIS A 471 11.71 18.33 6.56
C HIS A 471 10.41 17.72 6.01
N ARG A 472 9.31 17.76 6.79
CA ARG A 472 7.98 17.30 6.35
C ARG A 472 7.40 18.20 5.26
N GLN A 473 7.50 19.52 5.41
CA GLN A 473 7.03 20.51 4.44
C GLN A 473 7.78 20.37 3.11
N LEU A 474 9.12 20.31 3.14
CA LEU A 474 9.96 20.07 1.96
C LEU A 474 9.57 18.77 1.24
N ARG A 475 9.32 17.68 1.98
CA ARG A 475 8.83 16.42 1.41
C ARG A 475 7.44 16.59 0.75
N GLN A 476 6.49 17.23 1.42
CA GLN A 476 5.13 17.44 0.90
C GLN A 476 5.13 18.33 -0.35
N LEU A 477 5.94 19.39 -0.39
CA LEU A 477 6.15 20.22 -1.57
C LEU A 477 6.78 19.41 -2.70
N SER A 478 7.78 18.57 -2.41
CA SER A 478 8.41 17.66 -3.38
C SER A 478 7.43 16.61 -3.95
N GLU A 479 6.50 16.11 -3.15
CA GLU A 479 5.43 15.21 -3.59
C GLU A 479 4.39 15.96 -4.45
N ARG A 480 3.96 17.17 -4.04
CA ARG A 480 3.10 18.05 -4.84
C ARG A 480 3.73 18.44 -6.19
N TRP A 481 5.05 18.65 -6.25
CA TRP A 481 5.78 18.96 -7.48
C TRP A 481 5.83 17.79 -8.47
N ARG A 482 5.99 16.55 -7.97
CA ARG A 482 5.90 15.35 -8.82
C ARG A 482 4.48 15.15 -9.34
N ASN A 483 3.48 15.39 -8.50
CA ASN A 483 2.07 15.16 -8.81
C ASN A 483 1.37 16.32 -9.55
N ALA A 484 2.06 17.45 -9.76
CA ALA A 484 1.56 18.54 -10.60
C ALA A 484 1.51 18.11 -12.07
N GLY A 485 0.57 18.67 -12.85
CA GLY A 485 0.32 18.20 -14.21
C GLY A 485 1.43 18.52 -15.22
N HIS A 486 1.19 18.08 -16.46
CA HIS A 486 2.15 18.19 -17.57
C HIS A 486 2.24 19.62 -18.14
N VAL A 487 3.44 20.01 -18.56
CA VAL A 487 3.73 21.26 -19.27
C VAL A 487 4.74 20.99 -20.38
N SER A 488 4.77 21.82 -21.43
CA SER A 488 5.73 21.68 -22.53
C SER A 488 7.17 21.63 -22.01
N ASP A 489 8.00 20.72 -22.53
CA ASP A 489 9.38 20.44 -22.08
C ASP A 489 10.24 21.70 -21.82
N LYS A 490 10.26 22.66 -22.76
CA LYS A 490 10.99 23.96 -22.59
C LYS A 490 10.55 24.78 -21.36
N VAL A 491 9.30 24.63 -20.93
CA VAL A 491 8.74 25.27 -19.72
C VAL A 491 8.97 24.39 -18.50
N PHE A 492 8.91 23.06 -18.65
CA PHE A 492 9.25 22.13 -17.57
C PHE A 492 10.70 22.32 -17.13
N THR A 493 11.65 22.33 -18.06
CA THR A 493 13.08 22.52 -17.79
C THR A 493 13.38 23.88 -17.14
N GLN A 494 12.74 24.96 -17.60
CA GLN A 494 12.84 26.28 -16.95
C GLN A 494 12.38 26.23 -15.49
N LEU A 495 11.15 25.74 -15.25
CA LEU A 495 10.59 25.66 -13.90
C LEU A 495 11.34 24.66 -13.02
N GLN A 496 11.92 23.59 -13.59
CA GLN A 496 12.72 22.60 -12.87
C GLN A 496 14.04 23.18 -12.35
N THR A 497 14.66 24.12 -13.08
CA THR A 497 15.85 24.84 -12.62
C THR A 497 15.50 25.75 -11.44
N GLN A 498 14.47 26.59 -11.59
CA GLN A 498 13.96 27.46 -10.53
C GLN A 498 13.50 26.68 -9.28
N TRP A 499 12.88 25.51 -9.49
CA TRP A 499 12.50 24.58 -8.41
C TRP A 499 13.73 24.05 -7.64
N LYS A 500 14.82 23.70 -8.32
CA LYS A 500 16.06 23.27 -7.64
C LYS A 500 16.65 24.40 -6.81
N GLU A 501 16.79 25.58 -7.40
CA GLU A 501 17.33 26.78 -6.73
C GLU A 501 16.54 27.11 -5.45
N ALA A 502 15.20 27.13 -5.53
CA ALA A 502 14.33 27.33 -4.39
C ALA A 502 14.39 26.19 -3.36
N TYR A 503 14.51 24.93 -3.80
CA TYR A 503 14.60 23.76 -2.91
C TYR A 503 15.94 23.70 -2.15
N ASP A 504 17.04 24.01 -2.82
CA ASP A 504 18.37 24.03 -2.23
C ASP A 504 18.48 25.19 -1.21
N ALA A 505 17.88 26.36 -1.52
CA ALA A 505 17.74 27.46 -0.57
C ALA A 505 16.87 27.07 0.65
N ALA A 506 15.68 26.49 0.43
CA ALA A 506 14.76 26.12 1.51
C ALA A 506 15.27 24.94 2.38
N SER A 507 16.14 24.08 1.84
CA SER A 507 16.74 22.96 2.57
C SER A 507 18.09 23.28 3.21
N ALA A 508 18.75 24.40 2.84
CA ALA A 508 20.03 24.79 3.39
C ALA A 508 20.09 24.85 4.94
N PRO A 509 19.08 25.39 5.67
CA PRO A 509 19.11 25.38 7.15
C PRO A 509 19.11 23.96 7.74
N LEU A 510 18.32 23.06 7.15
CA LEU A 510 18.25 21.65 7.56
C LEU A 510 19.59 20.94 7.30
N GLU A 511 20.22 21.16 6.15
CA GLU A 511 21.51 20.55 5.81
C GLU A 511 22.67 21.13 6.61
N GLN A 512 22.65 22.43 6.96
CA GLN A 512 23.60 23.03 7.90
C GLN A 512 23.44 22.43 9.30
N ALA A 513 22.21 22.31 9.81
CA ALA A 513 21.93 21.66 11.09
C ALA A 513 22.36 20.18 11.11
N ARG A 514 22.14 19.43 10.02
CA ARG A 514 22.59 18.03 9.87
C ARG A 514 24.11 17.91 9.89
N LYS A 515 24.84 18.80 9.19
CA LYS A 515 26.31 18.86 9.21
C LYS A 515 26.83 19.15 10.62
N HIS A 516 26.25 20.13 11.31
CA HIS A 516 26.61 20.48 12.68
C HIS A 516 26.31 19.33 13.66
N SER A 517 25.12 18.73 13.61
CA SER A 517 24.75 17.57 14.44
C SER A 517 25.68 16.37 14.22
N THR A 518 26.09 16.13 12.97
CA THR A 518 27.05 15.07 12.64
C THR A 518 28.43 15.33 13.27
N ALA A 519 28.89 16.60 13.29
CA ALA A 519 30.13 16.97 13.96
C ALA A 519 30.03 16.86 15.49
N LEU A 520 28.92 17.31 16.10
CA LEU A 520 28.67 17.14 17.54
C LEU A 520 28.61 15.67 17.96
N ARG A 521 27.92 14.82 17.19
CA ARG A 521 27.88 13.38 17.47
C ARG A 521 29.26 12.73 17.35
N ARG A 522 30.13 13.17 16.44
CA ARG A 522 31.54 12.73 16.37
C ARG A 522 32.33 13.12 17.62
N SER A 523 32.24 14.36 18.09
CA SER A 523 32.93 14.75 19.33
C SER A 523 32.34 14.09 20.59
N LEU A 524 31.07 13.66 20.57
CA LEU A 524 30.50 12.80 21.61
C LEU A 524 31.05 11.35 21.56
N ILE A 525 31.40 10.82 20.39
CA ILE A 525 32.09 9.51 20.24
C ILE A 525 33.51 9.60 20.81
N GLU A 526 34.26 10.66 20.49
CA GLU A 526 35.60 10.93 21.04
C GLU A 526 35.56 11.05 22.57
N GLN A 527 34.55 11.75 23.12
CA GLN A 527 34.30 11.79 24.56
C GLN A 527 33.92 10.43 25.16
N ALA A 528 33.16 9.59 24.43
CA ALA A 528 32.80 8.25 24.88
C ALA A 528 34.02 7.33 24.97
N GLN A 529 34.93 7.41 24.01
CA GLN A 529 36.24 6.73 24.02
C GLN A 529 37.08 7.19 25.22
N ALA A 530 37.25 8.51 25.40
CA ALA A 530 38.02 9.08 26.51
C ALA A 530 37.40 8.81 27.91
N LEU A 531 36.09 8.54 28.01
CA LEU A 531 35.46 8.06 29.26
C LEU A 531 35.61 6.54 29.44
N ALA A 532 35.64 5.75 28.37
CA ALA A 532 35.80 4.30 28.39
C ALA A 532 37.21 3.85 28.83
N GLU A 533 38.22 4.72 28.70
CA GLU A 533 39.59 4.45 29.15
C GLU A 533 39.81 4.77 30.63
N ARG A 534 38.96 5.61 31.24
CA ARG A 534 39.13 6.05 32.65
C ARG A 534 38.90 4.93 33.64
N GLN A 535 39.84 4.82 34.58
CA GLN A 535 39.75 3.92 35.73
C GLN A 535 39.85 4.73 37.03
N PRO A 536 38.89 4.63 37.98
CA PRO A 536 37.63 3.88 37.89
C PRO A 536 36.64 4.52 36.90
N LEU A 537 35.80 3.67 36.28
CA LEU A 537 34.80 4.09 35.29
C LEU A 537 33.73 5.02 35.89
N ASP A 538 33.67 6.26 35.40
CA ASP A 538 32.71 7.29 35.84
C ASP A 538 31.33 7.11 35.20
N ILE A 539 30.45 6.44 35.95
CA ILE A 539 29.05 6.18 35.56
C ILE A 539 28.24 7.48 35.44
N ARG A 540 28.61 8.56 36.15
CA ARG A 540 27.88 9.83 36.08
C ARG A 540 28.20 10.56 34.78
N ALA A 541 29.47 10.72 34.44
CA ALA A 541 29.88 11.34 33.18
C ALA A 541 29.29 10.60 31.97
N ILE A 542 29.25 9.26 31.99
CA ILE A 542 28.63 8.46 30.93
C ILE A 542 27.13 8.74 30.79
N LYS A 543 26.38 8.87 31.90
CA LYS A 543 24.95 9.21 31.87
C LYS A 543 24.71 10.63 31.33
N GLU A 544 25.52 11.60 31.74
CA GLU A 544 25.44 12.96 31.23
C GLU A 544 25.77 13.02 29.71
N LEU A 545 26.73 12.21 29.25
CA LEU A 545 27.06 12.06 27.83
C LEU A 545 25.93 11.41 27.01
N GLN A 546 25.31 10.35 27.53
CA GLN A 546 24.15 9.69 26.92
C GLN A 546 22.93 10.63 26.82
N GLN A 547 22.71 11.49 27.81
CA GLN A 547 21.66 12.52 27.75
C GLN A 547 21.93 13.57 26.68
N ARG A 548 23.18 14.03 26.54
CA ARG A 548 23.59 14.96 25.45
C ARG A 548 23.38 14.33 24.07
N TRP A 549 23.77 13.05 23.92
CA TRP A 549 23.52 12.29 22.69
C TRP A 549 22.02 12.22 22.37
N GLN A 550 21.19 11.85 23.34
CA GLN A 550 19.75 11.72 23.15
C GLN A 550 19.09 13.05 22.79
N ALA A 551 19.49 14.16 23.41
CA ALA A 551 18.99 15.49 23.09
C ALA A 551 19.33 15.89 21.64
N GLU A 552 20.58 15.66 21.22
CA GLU A 552 21.04 15.99 19.86
C GLU A 552 20.40 15.08 18.78
N ALA A 553 20.22 13.79 19.10
CA ALA A 553 19.47 12.85 18.27
C ALA A 553 17.99 13.22 18.13
N GLN A 554 17.37 13.71 19.21
CA GLN A 554 15.99 14.18 19.16
C GLN A 554 15.84 15.54 18.47
N ARG A 555 16.87 16.40 18.44
CA ARG A 555 16.83 17.71 17.81
C ARG A 555 16.91 17.63 16.28
N VAL A 556 17.91 16.92 15.73
CA VAL A 556 18.23 16.98 14.29
C VAL A 556 18.03 15.61 13.61
N PRO A 557 17.07 15.47 12.67
CA PRO A 557 16.85 14.23 11.94
C PRO A 557 17.95 13.95 10.90
N LEU A 558 18.78 12.94 11.16
CA LEU A 558 19.78 12.41 10.22
C LEU A 558 19.20 11.29 9.34
N GLU A 559 19.98 10.82 8.35
CA GLU A 559 19.65 9.59 7.62
C GLU A 559 19.87 8.36 8.52
N ARG A 560 18.91 7.43 8.55
CA ARG A 560 18.94 6.23 9.42
C ARG A 560 20.25 5.44 9.34
N LYS A 561 20.84 5.28 8.14
CA LYS A 561 22.10 4.55 7.96
C LYS A 561 23.29 5.24 8.64
N LEU A 562 23.33 6.57 8.56
CA LEU A 562 24.39 7.39 9.16
C LEU A 562 24.18 7.53 10.68
N GLU A 563 22.94 7.65 11.13
CA GLU A 563 22.58 7.65 12.55
C GLU A 563 22.93 6.32 13.25
N HIS A 564 22.63 5.18 12.63
CA HIS A 564 22.98 3.85 13.14
C HIS A 564 24.51 3.69 13.29
N LYS A 565 25.28 4.01 12.24
CA LYS A 565 26.76 3.97 12.28
C LYS A 565 27.34 4.87 13.38
N LEU A 566 26.79 6.06 13.57
CA LEU A 566 27.23 6.98 14.63
C LEU A 566 26.86 6.44 16.02
N TRP A 567 25.66 5.88 16.20
CA TRP A 567 25.23 5.28 17.47
C TRP A 567 26.07 4.07 17.88
N ASP A 568 26.37 3.18 16.94
CA ASP A 568 27.18 1.98 17.23
C ASP A 568 28.59 2.39 17.64
N ALA A 569 29.21 3.34 16.93
CA ALA A 569 30.53 3.90 17.25
C ALA A 569 30.54 4.64 18.61
N PHE A 570 29.44 5.27 19.01
CA PHE A 570 29.29 5.90 20.33
C PHE A 570 29.15 4.85 21.45
N ARG A 571 28.40 3.78 21.18
CA ARG A 571 28.08 2.75 22.17
C ARG A 571 29.21 1.74 22.39
N GLN A 572 29.88 1.30 21.33
CA GLN A 572 30.96 0.31 21.37
C GLN A 572 32.02 0.54 22.48
N PRO A 573 32.64 1.73 22.63
CA PRO A 573 33.64 1.94 23.67
C PRO A 573 33.04 1.87 25.09
N LEU A 574 31.81 2.34 25.28
CA LEU A 574 31.13 2.33 26.57
C LEU A 574 30.77 0.89 26.99
N ASP A 575 30.18 0.11 26.09
CA ASP A 575 29.88 -1.31 26.34
C ASP A 575 31.16 -2.10 26.63
N ALA A 576 32.25 -1.86 25.89
CA ALA A 576 33.56 -2.47 26.16
C ALA A 576 34.17 -2.06 27.52
N ALA A 577 33.86 -0.87 28.04
CA ALA A 577 34.27 -0.46 29.39
C ALA A 577 33.40 -1.09 30.49
N PHE A 578 32.10 -1.26 30.25
CA PHE A 578 31.23 -1.99 31.18
C PHE A 578 31.56 -3.49 31.21
N ASN A 579 31.86 -4.11 30.06
CA ASN A 579 32.23 -5.53 29.95
C ASN A 579 33.49 -5.85 30.78
N ARG A 580 34.58 -5.09 30.59
CA ARG A 580 35.81 -5.17 31.42
C ARG A 580 35.51 -5.01 32.91
N LYS A 581 34.59 -4.12 33.29
CA LYS A 581 34.16 -3.92 34.68
C LYS A 581 33.27 -5.06 35.22
N SER A 582 32.61 -5.86 34.38
CA SER A 582 32.01 -7.14 34.79
C SER A 582 33.04 -8.25 34.89
N GLU A 583 33.94 -8.39 33.91
CA GLU A 583 35.01 -9.40 33.89
C GLU A 583 35.86 -9.32 35.16
N GLN A 584 36.33 -8.13 35.53
CA GLN A 584 37.06 -7.87 36.79
C GLN A 584 36.27 -8.31 38.04
N ARG A 585 34.94 -8.15 38.04
CA ARG A 585 34.08 -8.61 39.16
C ARG A 585 33.87 -10.11 39.15
N HIS A 586 33.73 -10.74 37.98
CA HIS A 586 33.65 -12.19 37.86
C HIS A 586 34.97 -12.87 38.25
N GLN A 587 36.12 -12.31 37.88
CA GLN A 587 37.44 -12.77 38.32
C GLN A 587 37.59 -12.68 39.85
N ALA A 588 37.24 -11.53 40.46
CA ALA A 588 37.27 -11.37 41.91
C ALA A 588 36.31 -12.33 42.64
N GLN A 589 35.13 -12.61 42.07
CA GLN A 589 34.16 -13.56 42.62
C GLN A 589 34.63 -15.02 42.47
N ALA A 590 35.25 -15.37 41.33
CA ALA A 590 35.82 -16.69 41.10
C ALA A 590 36.97 -16.98 42.08
N ALA A 591 37.88 -16.04 42.28
CA ALA A 591 38.98 -16.15 43.24
C ALA A 591 38.47 -16.37 44.68
N ALA A 592 37.40 -15.67 45.09
CA ALA A 592 36.75 -15.92 46.37
C ALA A 592 36.13 -17.34 46.47
N SER A 593 35.47 -17.81 45.40
CA SER A 593 34.86 -19.15 45.38
C SER A 593 35.87 -20.30 45.45
N ALA A 594 37.08 -20.12 44.92
CA ALA A 594 38.15 -21.12 45.02
C ALA A 594 38.68 -21.25 46.47
N HIS A 595 38.79 -20.13 47.19
CA HIS A 595 39.16 -20.12 48.61
C HIS A 595 38.09 -20.81 49.49
N ASP A 596 36.80 -20.58 49.21
CA ASP A 596 35.69 -21.29 49.88
C ASP A 596 35.74 -22.81 49.64
N GLN A 597 36.03 -23.25 48.42
CA GLN A 597 36.15 -24.68 48.09
C GLN A 597 37.31 -25.34 48.84
N ALA A 598 38.47 -24.68 48.94
CA ALA A 598 39.63 -25.21 49.65
C ALA A 598 39.34 -25.47 51.14
N VAL A 599 38.60 -24.56 51.81
CA VAL A 599 38.23 -24.77 53.22
C VAL A 599 37.12 -25.82 53.36
N LEU A 600 36.17 -25.91 52.43
CA LEU A 600 35.16 -26.99 52.44
C LEU A 600 35.80 -28.38 52.35
N GLN A 601 36.78 -28.56 51.45
CA GLN A 601 37.53 -29.81 51.32
C GLN A 601 38.32 -30.15 52.60
N ALA A 602 39.01 -29.16 53.18
CA ALA A 602 39.77 -29.36 54.42
C ALA A 602 38.86 -29.63 55.64
N ALA A 603 37.63 -29.11 55.66
CA ALA A 603 36.65 -29.40 56.70
C ALA A 603 36.13 -30.85 56.58
N GLN A 604 35.84 -31.32 55.36
CA GLN A 604 35.46 -32.71 55.10
C GLN A 604 36.57 -33.70 55.48
N ALA A 605 37.84 -33.38 55.19
CA ALA A 605 38.99 -34.19 55.61
C ALA A 605 39.10 -34.31 57.14
N LEU A 606 38.78 -33.24 57.88
CA LEU A 606 38.71 -33.29 59.34
C LEU A 606 37.55 -34.16 59.86
N GLU A 607 36.37 -34.09 59.25
CA GLU A 607 35.25 -34.97 59.61
C GLU A 607 35.56 -36.45 59.33
N GLN A 608 36.29 -36.76 58.26
CA GLN A 608 36.79 -38.10 57.97
C GLN A 608 37.80 -38.59 59.02
N ALA A 609 38.75 -37.74 59.43
CA ALA A 609 39.70 -38.09 60.50
C ALA A 609 38.98 -38.34 61.84
N VAL A 610 37.92 -37.57 62.13
CA VAL A 610 37.07 -37.77 63.32
C VAL A 610 36.31 -39.09 63.27
N ALA A 611 35.83 -39.52 62.09
CA ALA A 611 35.23 -40.84 61.90
C ALA A 611 36.24 -42.00 62.04
N GLY A 612 37.51 -41.77 61.68
CA GLY A 612 38.60 -42.74 61.81
C GLY A 612 39.02 -43.04 63.25
N GLY A 613 38.71 -42.15 64.21
CA GLY A 613 38.86 -42.42 65.65
C GLY A 613 40.28 -42.37 66.22
N ASP A 614 41.31 -42.10 65.41
CA ASP A 614 42.68 -41.92 65.88
C ASP A 614 42.94 -40.47 66.34
N ALA A 615 43.51 -40.33 67.54
CA ALA A 615 43.81 -39.04 68.13
C ALA A 615 44.97 -38.27 67.47
N GLN A 616 45.79 -38.88 66.61
CA GLN A 616 46.87 -38.20 65.87
C GLN A 616 46.35 -37.58 64.56
N SER A 617 45.75 -38.38 63.68
CA SER A 617 45.15 -37.93 62.42
C SER A 617 44.10 -36.81 62.61
N ILE A 618 43.29 -36.85 63.68
CA ILE A 618 42.39 -35.73 64.01
C ILE A 618 43.17 -34.42 64.25
N ARG A 619 44.31 -34.46 64.95
CA ARG A 619 45.14 -33.26 65.21
C ARG A 619 45.82 -32.75 63.93
N ASP A 620 46.27 -33.65 63.07
CA ASP A 620 46.94 -33.29 61.82
C ASP A 620 45.93 -32.70 60.80
N ALA A 621 44.72 -33.26 60.72
CA ALA A 621 43.62 -32.71 59.92
C ALA A 621 43.13 -31.35 60.48
N MET A 622 43.11 -31.15 61.81
CA MET A 622 42.86 -29.83 62.41
C MET A 622 43.90 -28.79 61.97
N HIS A 623 45.17 -29.19 61.83
CA HIS A 623 46.22 -28.30 61.33
C HIS A 623 46.02 -27.96 59.84
N ALA A 624 45.67 -28.96 59.00
CA ALA A 624 45.37 -28.76 57.58
C ALA A 624 44.16 -27.83 57.34
N LEU A 625 43.09 -27.96 58.13
CA LEU A 625 41.97 -27.02 58.08
C LEU A 625 42.39 -25.59 58.47
N GLN A 626 43.22 -25.46 59.50
CA GLN A 626 43.74 -24.15 59.90
C GLN A 626 44.73 -23.54 58.90
N SER A 627 45.43 -24.32 58.08
CA SER A 627 46.25 -23.78 57.00
C SER A 627 45.38 -23.35 55.82
N ALA A 628 44.41 -24.16 55.38
CA ALA A 628 43.47 -23.79 54.30
C ALA A 628 42.73 -22.45 54.57
N VAL A 629 42.31 -22.21 55.81
CA VAL A 629 41.67 -20.95 56.25
C VAL A 629 42.66 -19.76 56.29
N ARG A 630 43.96 -20.03 56.53
CA ARG A 630 45.03 -19.02 56.53
C ARG A 630 45.63 -18.77 55.15
N SER A 631 45.44 -19.69 54.21
CA SER A 631 45.76 -19.52 52.79
C SER A 631 44.83 -18.49 52.15
N ALA A 632 45.17 -17.21 52.28
CA ALA A 632 44.64 -16.19 51.39
C ALA A 632 44.85 -16.65 49.92
N PRO A 633 43.93 -16.31 48.99
CA PRO A 633 44.14 -16.56 47.57
C PRO A 633 45.42 -15.83 47.16
N ALA A 634 46.47 -16.60 46.91
CA ALA A 634 47.74 -16.06 46.44
C ALA A 634 47.52 -15.38 45.09
N ASP A 635 48.10 -14.20 44.90
CA ASP A 635 48.16 -13.55 43.59
C ASP A 635 48.81 -14.52 42.59
N GLY A 636 48.07 -14.79 41.51
CA GLY A 636 48.15 -16.06 40.80
C GLY A 636 49.52 -16.38 40.20
N THR A 637 50.22 -17.35 40.79
CA THR A 637 51.46 -17.92 40.25
C THR A 637 51.37 -19.45 40.24
N PRO A 638 51.21 -20.11 39.07
CA PRO A 638 51.07 -21.57 39.00
C PRO A 638 52.42 -22.30 39.17
N ALA A 639 52.43 -23.40 39.92
CA ALA A 639 53.51 -24.38 39.96
C ALA A 639 52.94 -25.78 39.72
N ALA A 640 53.67 -26.65 39.02
CA ALA A 640 53.11 -27.83 38.37
C ALA A 640 53.59 -29.18 38.95
N ALA A 641 52.65 -30.12 39.10
CA ALA A 641 52.85 -31.58 39.13
C ALA A 641 51.50 -32.26 38.82
N GLY A 642 51.41 -33.43 38.18
CA GLY A 642 52.48 -34.25 37.61
C GLY A 642 52.35 -35.75 37.94
N SER A 643 51.33 -36.45 37.42
CA SER A 643 51.17 -37.92 37.52
C SER A 643 50.30 -38.49 36.39
N THR A 644 50.63 -39.69 35.89
CA THR A 644 49.90 -40.44 34.84
C THR A 644 49.30 -41.75 35.37
N PRO A 645 48.08 -42.14 34.98
CA PRO A 645 47.53 -43.49 35.21
C PRO A 645 47.85 -44.46 34.04
N PRO A 646 47.88 -45.79 34.28
CA PRO A 646 48.11 -46.81 33.24
C PRO A 646 46.83 -47.37 32.58
N ALA A 647 47.01 -48.12 31.48
CA ALA A 647 46.00 -48.95 30.80
C ALA A 647 45.67 -50.24 31.62
N ALA A 648 44.72 -51.13 31.26
CA ALA A 648 43.98 -51.40 30.02
C ALA A 648 42.52 -51.86 30.35
N GLU A 649 41.65 -52.42 29.48
CA GLU A 649 41.78 -53.02 28.13
C GLU A 649 40.44 -52.93 27.35
N THR A 650 40.35 -53.54 26.15
CA THR A 650 39.34 -53.24 25.10
C THR A 650 38.05 -54.07 25.12
N GLY A 651 36.96 -53.48 24.61
CA GLY A 651 35.75 -54.18 24.16
C GLY A 651 35.09 -53.46 22.97
N ASN A 652 34.90 -54.17 21.86
CA ASN A 652 34.28 -53.71 20.59
C ASN A 652 32.74 -53.98 20.65
N GLU A 653 31.83 -53.50 19.78
CA GLU A 653 31.91 -52.86 18.45
C GLU A 653 30.56 -52.16 18.11
N ALA A 654 30.57 -51.20 17.16
CA ALA A 654 29.43 -50.65 16.39
C ALA A 654 28.30 -49.87 17.15
N ALA A 655 27.67 -48.80 16.62
CA ALA A 655 27.82 -48.10 15.33
C ALA A 655 27.50 -46.58 15.45
N ALA A 656 27.77 -45.85 14.36
CA ALA A 656 27.46 -44.45 14.02
C ALA A 656 26.18 -43.82 14.67
N ASN A 657 26.12 -42.50 14.96
CA ASN A 657 26.32 -41.46 13.93
C ASN A 657 26.93 -40.11 14.37
N GLU A 658 27.71 -39.54 13.44
CA GLU A 658 28.01 -38.14 13.09
C GLU A 658 27.92 -36.92 14.05
N GLN A 659 28.88 -36.01 13.81
CA GLN A 659 28.82 -34.53 13.90
C GLN A 659 28.77 -33.85 15.30
N ALA A 660 29.40 -32.68 15.54
CA ALA A 660 30.54 -32.02 14.87
C ALA A 660 31.05 -30.80 15.71
N VAL A 661 32.37 -30.55 15.74
CA VAL A 661 33.09 -29.29 16.13
C VAL A 661 32.81 -28.63 17.51
N ALA A 662 33.72 -27.86 18.16
CA ALA A 662 35.06 -27.39 17.79
C ALA A 662 36.01 -27.20 18.99
N HIS A 663 37.28 -27.57 18.77
CA HIS A 663 38.55 -26.88 19.10
C HIS A 663 38.74 -26.04 20.38
N ALA A 664 39.93 -26.20 20.96
CA ALA A 664 40.66 -25.16 21.67
C ALA A 664 42.12 -25.05 21.13
N GLU A 665 42.65 -23.84 21.30
CA GLU A 665 43.98 -23.22 21.05
C GLU A 665 45.27 -24.05 21.30
N ALA A 666 46.49 -23.66 20.86
CA ALA A 666 46.97 -22.75 19.79
C ALA A 666 48.53 -22.73 19.72
N GLN A 667 49.10 -22.04 18.69
CA GLN A 667 50.49 -21.51 18.58
C GLN A 667 51.66 -22.53 18.41
N PRO A 668 52.87 -22.12 17.95
CA PRO A 668 53.36 -20.76 17.64
C PRO A 668 53.93 -20.51 16.21
N THR A 669 54.39 -19.26 16.04
CA THR A 669 55.09 -18.52 14.95
C THR A 669 56.50 -19.08 14.57
N PRO A 670 57.24 -18.59 13.52
CA PRO A 670 57.29 -17.19 13.02
C PRO A 670 57.58 -16.87 11.52
N ALA A 671 57.54 -15.55 11.24
CA ALA A 671 58.22 -14.78 10.17
C ALA A 671 57.72 -14.88 8.70
N ALA A 672 57.96 -13.91 7.80
CA ALA A 672 58.06 -12.43 7.94
C ALA A 672 58.15 -11.74 6.55
N VAL A 673 57.22 -10.79 6.23
CA VAL A 673 57.22 -9.78 5.12
C VAL A 673 57.50 -10.23 3.66
N PRO A 674 57.17 -9.44 2.62
CA PRO A 674 56.40 -8.17 2.55
C PRO A 674 54.99 -8.46 1.90
N ASP A 675 54.33 -7.75 0.98
CA ASP A 675 54.55 -6.46 0.27
C ASP A 675 53.19 -5.87 -0.23
N ALA A 676 53.23 -4.87 -1.13
CA ALA A 676 52.12 -4.13 -1.74
C ALA A 676 51.40 -4.84 -2.91
N GLY A 677 50.30 -4.24 -3.40
CA GLY A 677 49.73 -4.58 -4.72
C GLY A 677 48.26 -4.17 -4.92
N ALA A 678 48.03 -2.94 -5.38
CA ALA A 678 46.68 -2.39 -5.60
C ALA A 678 45.92 -2.97 -6.82
N ALA A 679 44.60 -2.72 -6.80
CA ALA A 679 43.67 -2.63 -7.94
C ALA A 679 43.22 -3.91 -8.66
N ASP A 680 41.89 -4.06 -8.75
CA ASP A 680 41.20 -4.60 -9.92
C ASP A 680 39.93 -3.76 -10.15
N GLY A 681 39.41 -3.73 -11.38
CA GLY A 681 38.21 -2.98 -11.75
C GLY A 681 37.98 -2.86 -13.25
N ALA A 682 36.96 -3.55 -13.75
CA ALA A 682 36.36 -3.34 -15.06
C ALA A 682 34.89 -3.81 -15.07
N GLU A 683 34.04 -3.15 -15.87
CA GLU A 683 32.69 -3.62 -16.17
C GLU A 683 32.69 -4.58 -17.37
N PRO A 684 31.88 -5.65 -17.34
CA PRO A 684 31.27 -6.23 -18.54
C PRO A 684 29.83 -5.68 -18.72
N ALA A 685 29.16 -5.73 -19.86
CA ALA A 685 29.48 -5.92 -21.28
C ALA A 685 28.10 -6.08 -21.99
N ALA A 686 28.07 -5.96 -23.31
CA ALA A 686 26.93 -6.29 -24.18
C ALA A 686 27.51 -6.87 -25.50
N PRO A 687 26.74 -7.35 -26.52
CA PRO A 687 25.28 -7.32 -26.69
C PRO A 687 24.64 -8.61 -27.31
N ALA A 688 23.34 -8.53 -27.64
CA ALA A 688 22.66 -9.22 -28.78
C ALA A 688 22.49 -10.78 -28.72
N GLU A 689 21.52 -11.44 -29.37
CA GLU A 689 20.27 -11.01 -30.05
C GLU A 689 19.29 -12.20 -30.27
N SER A 690 18.12 -11.92 -30.86
CA SER A 690 17.20 -12.85 -31.58
C SER A 690 16.27 -13.80 -30.80
N GLY A 691 15.02 -13.95 -31.30
CA GLY A 691 14.21 -15.16 -31.13
C GLY A 691 12.79 -15.01 -30.55
N ALA A 692 11.79 -14.77 -31.40
CA ALA A 692 10.36 -15.08 -31.16
C ALA A 692 9.85 -15.92 -32.35
N PRO A 693 8.76 -16.73 -32.24
CA PRO A 693 7.39 -16.19 -32.13
C PRO A 693 6.38 -17.03 -31.29
N GLU A 694 5.16 -16.48 -31.19
CA GLU A 694 3.80 -17.09 -31.13
C GLU A 694 3.67 -18.61 -30.83
N ALA A 695 2.73 -19.06 -29.98
CA ALA A 695 1.28 -19.02 -30.27
C ALA A 695 0.34 -19.33 -29.08
N THR A 696 -0.96 -19.11 -29.35
CA THR A 696 -2.17 -19.25 -28.51
C THR A 696 -2.48 -20.62 -27.90
N SER A 697 -3.13 -20.62 -26.73
CA SER A 697 -4.27 -21.51 -26.41
C SER A 697 -5.14 -20.92 -25.29
N ASP A 698 -6.44 -21.19 -25.30
CA ASP A 698 -7.44 -20.55 -24.41
C ASP A 698 -8.12 -21.55 -23.44
N GLU A 699 -8.91 -21.01 -22.52
CA GLU A 699 -9.97 -21.63 -21.70
C GLU A 699 -9.73 -22.94 -20.89
N ALA A 700 -9.85 -22.78 -19.56
CA ALA A 700 -10.66 -23.57 -18.62
C ALA A 700 -10.78 -25.11 -18.71
N ASN A 701 -10.51 -25.77 -17.57
CA ASN A 701 -11.40 -26.82 -17.07
C ASN A 701 -11.65 -26.63 -15.56
N ASP A 702 -12.83 -27.04 -15.10
CA ASP A 702 -13.34 -26.83 -13.74
C ASP A 702 -13.25 -28.11 -12.90
N GLN A 703 -12.77 -28.01 -11.66
CA GLN A 703 -12.92 -29.10 -10.68
C GLN A 703 -12.75 -28.67 -9.21
N ALA A 704 -13.82 -28.10 -8.66
CA ALA A 704 -14.22 -28.28 -7.26
C ALA A 704 -15.58 -29.01 -7.26
N PRO A 705 -15.91 -29.91 -6.30
CA PRO A 705 -16.07 -29.51 -4.90
C PRO A 705 -15.78 -30.57 -3.80
N ALA A 706 -15.37 -30.13 -2.61
CA ALA A 706 -15.54 -30.91 -1.37
C ALA A 706 -15.69 -30.01 -0.13
N ALA A 707 -16.67 -30.34 0.71
CA ALA A 707 -17.12 -29.68 1.94
C ALA A 707 -16.07 -28.92 2.79
N ALA A 708 -16.33 -27.63 3.04
CA ALA A 708 -15.69 -26.87 4.12
C ALA A 708 -16.43 -27.09 5.45
N SER A 709 -15.70 -27.49 6.50
CA SER A 709 -16.21 -27.70 7.85
C SER A 709 -15.47 -26.80 8.86
N ALA A 710 -16.20 -26.10 9.73
CA ALA A 710 -15.64 -25.24 10.76
C ALA A 710 -16.63 -25.07 11.94
N PRO A 711 -16.18 -24.65 13.15
CA PRO A 711 -14.81 -24.38 13.58
C PRO A 711 -14.32 -25.27 14.74
N ALA A 712 -13.00 -25.32 14.95
CA ALA A 712 -12.37 -25.81 16.18
C ALA A 712 -11.23 -24.87 16.60
N ALA A 713 -10.90 -24.83 17.90
CA ALA A 713 -10.11 -23.76 18.50
C ALA A 713 -8.58 -23.99 18.46
N ALA A 714 -7.82 -22.90 18.60
CA ALA A 714 -6.36 -22.89 18.53
C ALA A 714 -5.67 -23.25 19.87
N PRO A 715 -4.50 -23.92 19.83
CA PRO A 715 -3.50 -23.84 20.88
C PRO A 715 -2.56 -22.63 20.63
N ALA A 716 -2.10 -21.96 21.69
CA ALA A 716 -1.20 -20.81 21.55
C ALA A 716 -0.19 -20.69 22.69
N LYS A 717 1.08 -20.45 22.30
CA LYS A 717 2.22 -20.01 23.14
C LYS A 717 2.77 -21.05 24.12
N PRO A 718 4.07 -20.93 24.44
CA PRO A 718 4.45 -20.37 25.74
C PRO A 718 4.95 -18.93 25.61
N VAL A 719 4.55 -18.09 26.58
CA VAL A 719 5.16 -16.77 26.85
C VAL A 719 5.63 -16.78 28.29
N ILE A 720 6.84 -16.29 28.51
CA ILE A 720 7.49 -16.23 29.81
C ILE A 720 6.73 -15.22 30.70
N ALA A 721 6.21 -15.70 31.83
CA ALA A 721 5.74 -14.88 32.94
C ALA A 721 6.96 -14.33 33.74
N VAL A 722 6.89 -13.32 34.59
CA VAL A 722 5.75 -12.87 35.41
C VAL A 722 5.77 -11.34 35.57
N ARG A 723 4.59 -10.70 35.43
CA ARG A 723 4.08 -9.66 36.35
C ARG A 723 2.65 -9.27 35.97
N GLY A 724 1.69 -10.09 36.43
CA GLY A 724 0.31 -9.68 36.65
C GLY A 724 0.09 -9.60 38.15
N ASP A 725 -0.47 -8.49 38.62
CA ASP A 725 -0.99 -8.34 39.98
C ASP A 725 -2.48 -8.71 39.93
N ASP A 726 -2.95 -9.56 40.84
CA ASP A 726 -4.35 -9.99 40.85
C ASP A 726 -4.83 -10.30 42.27
N ARG A 727 -5.99 -9.73 42.65
CA ARG A 727 -6.48 -9.73 44.04
C ARG A 727 -8.01 -9.76 44.11
N PRO A 728 -8.59 -10.94 44.42
CA PRO A 728 -9.93 -11.04 44.98
C PRO A 728 -9.91 -11.68 46.39
N GLY A 729 -10.82 -11.24 47.28
CA GLY A 729 -11.03 -11.82 48.61
C GLY A 729 -11.25 -10.77 49.70
N ALA A 730 -12.28 -10.95 50.54
CA ALA A 730 -12.74 -9.93 51.49
C ALA A 730 -12.90 -10.46 52.93
N GLN A 731 -12.35 -9.68 53.88
CA GLN A 731 -12.58 -9.71 55.35
C GLN A 731 -12.25 -11.03 56.09
N PRO A 732 -11.96 -10.94 57.41
CA PRO A 732 -13.03 -10.91 58.41
C PRO A 732 -12.99 -9.69 59.35
N ALA A 733 -13.94 -9.62 60.29
CA ALA A 733 -14.02 -8.65 61.37
C ALA A 733 -13.27 -9.17 62.64
N SER A 734 -13.24 -8.51 63.82
CA SER A 734 -13.86 -7.27 64.30
C SER A 734 -13.03 -6.63 65.44
N ALA A 735 -13.16 -5.32 65.63
CA ALA A 735 -12.89 -4.62 66.90
C ALA A 735 -13.67 -3.29 66.88
N ALA A 736 -14.10 -2.79 68.05
CA ALA A 736 -15.02 -1.64 68.13
C ALA A 736 -14.44 -0.48 68.95
N GLN A 737 -14.73 0.77 68.54
CA GLN A 737 -15.54 1.71 69.34
C GLN A 737 -15.66 3.11 68.69
N ALA A 738 -16.93 3.55 68.57
CA ALA A 738 -17.41 4.90 68.89
C ALA A 738 -16.91 6.14 68.06
N PRO A 739 -17.64 7.28 68.08
CA PRO A 739 -17.78 8.09 66.85
C PRO A 739 -17.51 9.61 66.97
N ALA A 740 -17.47 10.28 65.81
CA ALA A 740 -18.35 11.40 65.41
C ALA A 740 -17.70 12.60 64.66
N ARG A 741 -18.54 13.27 63.86
CA ARG A 741 -18.49 14.70 63.44
C ARG A 741 -17.39 15.23 62.48
N SER A 742 -17.71 15.09 61.19
CA SER A 742 -18.05 16.21 60.26
C SER A 742 -17.06 17.33 59.88
N ALA A 743 -17.17 17.71 58.58
CA ALA A 743 -17.05 19.07 58.02
C ALA A 743 -15.70 19.58 57.43
N ARG A 744 -15.46 19.17 56.17
CA ARG A 744 -15.16 20.05 55.00
C ARG A 744 -13.87 20.93 55.06
N PRO A 745 -13.51 21.75 54.03
CA PRO A 745 -12.23 21.47 53.37
C PRO A 745 -11.24 22.65 53.20
N GLY A 746 -9.96 22.30 53.16
CA GLY A 746 -9.02 22.82 52.16
C GLY A 746 -8.41 24.22 52.36
N ALA A 747 -7.09 24.24 52.49
CA ALA A 747 -6.22 25.27 51.93
C ALA A 747 -4.85 24.67 51.63
N ARG A 748 -4.18 25.12 50.55
CA ARG A 748 -2.74 24.92 50.36
C ARG A 748 -2.02 26.12 50.95
N THR A 749 -0.91 25.89 51.65
CA THR A 749 0.18 26.87 51.73
C THR A 749 1.52 26.16 51.81
N ASP A 750 2.53 26.72 51.16
CA ASP A 750 3.85 26.12 51.01
C ASP A 750 4.72 26.21 52.26
N ALA A 751 5.57 25.19 52.46
CA ALA A 751 6.64 25.20 53.46
C ALA A 751 7.90 24.46 52.94
N ARG A 752 8.30 24.75 51.69
CA ARG A 752 9.60 24.29 51.16
C ARG A 752 10.73 25.03 51.89
N ARG A 753 11.40 24.36 52.83
CA ARG A 753 12.72 24.77 53.36
C ARG A 753 13.73 23.67 53.15
N GLU A 754 14.96 24.06 52.80
CA GLU A 754 16.01 23.11 52.49
C GLU A 754 16.50 22.32 53.72
N ARG A 755 16.95 21.08 53.46
CA ARG A 755 17.95 20.42 54.29
C ARG A 755 19.10 20.01 53.39
N HIS A 756 20.27 20.63 53.59
CA HIS A 756 21.49 20.26 52.90
C HIS A 756 21.85 18.79 53.15
N GLU A 757 22.16 18.05 52.07
CA GLU A 757 22.93 16.82 52.18
C GLU A 757 24.41 17.18 52.47
N ARG A 758 24.73 17.39 53.74
CA ARG A 758 26.11 17.44 54.21
C ARG A 758 26.68 16.01 54.19
N ASN A 759 27.22 15.64 53.03
CA ASN A 759 27.92 14.37 52.81
C ASN A 759 29.27 14.37 53.55
N GLU A 760 29.24 14.14 54.87
CA GLU A 760 30.44 14.07 55.68
C GLU A 760 31.15 12.73 55.49
N ARG A 761 32.33 12.82 54.86
CA ARG A 761 33.26 11.72 54.67
C ARG A 761 33.70 11.18 56.03
N HIS A 762 33.22 10.00 56.41
CA HIS A 762 34.00 9.17 57.31
C HIS A 762 35.21 8.62 56.55
N GLU A 763 36.36 9.24 56.76
CA GLU A 763 37.65 8.71 56.32
C GLU A 763 37.84 7.31 56.90
N ARG A 764 37.76 6.32 56.01
CA ARG A 764 37.80 4.91 56.37
C ARG A 764 39.25 4.52 56.64
N ARG A 765 39.75 4.85 57.84
CA ARG A 765 41.05 4.41 58.36
C ARG A 765 41.34 3.00 57.90
N GLU A 766 42.49 2.83 57.27
CA GLU A 766 42.90 1.56 56.68
C GLU A 766 42.91 0.48 57.77
N ARG A 767 41.92 -0.43 57.69
CA ARG A 767 42.02 -1.69 58.41
C ARG A 767 43.07 -2.53 57.69
N PRO A 768 43.98 -3.21 58.40
CA PRO A 768 44.83 -4.21 57.78
C PRO A 768 43.95 -5.23 57.05
N THR A 769 44.46 -5.78 55.95
CA THR A 769 43.75 -6.70 55.06
C THR A 769 43.29 -7.93 55.84
N ALA A 770 42.04 -7.88 56.31
CA ALA A 770 41.37 -9.06 56.85
C ALA A 770 41.32 -10.12 55.76
N ALA A 771 41.58 -11.38 56.15
CA ALA A 771 41.46 -12.52 55.26
C ALA A 771 40.12 -12.52 54.51
N PRO A 772 40.05 -13.11 53.29
CA PRO A 772 38.82 -13.17 52.53
C PRO A 772 37.68 -13.69 53.41
N ARG A 773 36.51 -13.08 53.26
CA ARG A 773 35.34 -13.55 54.00
C ARG A 773 34.88 -14.85 53.37
N LEU A 774 35.19 -15.94 54.07
CA LEU A 774 34.65 -17.26 53.79
C LEU A 774 33.13 -17.17 53.64
N GLY A 775 32.59 -17.77 52.58
CA GLY A 775 31.16 -17.90 52.36
C GLY A 775 30.49 -18.68 53.48
N ASP A 776 29.22 -18.34 53.77
CA ASP A 776 28.51 -18.86 54.95
C ASP A 776 28.45 -20.41 55.01
N ALA A 777 28.57 -21.10 53.87
CA ALA A 777 28.66 -22.57 53.83
C ALA A 777 30.03 -23.07 54.34
N ALA A 778 31.12 -22.54 53.80
CA ALA A 778 32.49 -22.90 54.20
C ALA A 778 32.75 -22.54 55.67
N PHE A 779 32.28 -21.38 56.13
CA PHE A 779 32.42 -20.96 57.54
C PHE A 779 31.66 -21.89 58.51
N ARG A 780 30.47 -22.36 58.14
CA ARG A 780 29.71 -23.32 58.96
C ARG A 780 30.40 -24.69 58.99
N ALA A 781 30.83 -25.21 57.85
CA ALA A 781 31.56 -26.49 57.77
C ALA A 781 32.86 -26.46 58.58
N GLN A 782 33.68 -25.40 58.42
CA GLN A 782 34.90 -25.20 59.20
C GLN A 782 34.63 -25.29 60.72
N ARG A 783 33.58 -24.61 61.20
CA ARG A 783 33.24 -24.59 62.62
C ARG A 783 32.72 -25.94 63.10
N GLN A 784 31.82 -26.57 62.37
CA GLN A 784 31.24 -27.87 62.73
C GLN A 784 32.31 -28.96 62.81
N ALA A 785 33.22 -29.03 61.83
CA ALA A 785 34.34 -29.97 61.84
C ALA A 785 35.28 -29.77 63.04
N LEU A 786 35.59 -28.52 63.41
CA LEU A 786 36.42 -28.21 64.59
C LEU A 786 35.73 -28.55 65.92
N ASP A 787 34.44 -28.24 66.07
CA ASP A 787 33.67 -28.55 67.27
C ASP A 787 33.53 -30.08 67.45
N ASN A 788 33.27 -30.82 66.35
CA ASN A 788 33.26 -32.29 66.30
C ASN A 788 34.61 -32.91 66.70
N ALA A 789 35.71 -32.39 66.16
CA ALA A 789 37.06 -32.88 66.44
C ALA A 789 37.45 -32.77 67.92
N GLN A 790 37.14 -31.64 68.55
CA GLN A 790 37.38 -31.47 69.98
C GLN A 790 36.51 -32.40 70.85
N ALA A 791 35.28 -32.71 70.43
CA ALA A 791 34.43 -33.66 71.14
C ALA A 791 34.99 -35.10 71.07
N ALA A 792 35.46 -35.53 69.90
CA ALA A 792 36.07 -36.85 69.70
C ALA A 792 37.33 -37.05 70.55
N LEU A 793 38.27 -36.08 70.54
CA LEU A 793 39.49 -36.15 71.34
C LEU A 793 39.22 -36.26 72.86
N ARG A 794 38.21 -35.53 73.37
CA ARG A 794 37.78 -35.64 74.78
C ARG A 794 37.21 -37.02 75.12
N LYS A 795 36.47 -37.64 74.20
CA LYS A 795 35.89 -38.98 74.37
C LYS A 795 36.97 -40.06 74.43
N LEU A 796 37.92 -40.04 73.48
CA LEU A 796 39.03 -41.00 73.42
C LEU A 796 39.89 -40.97 74.69
N ALA A 797 40.25 -39.76 75.17
CA ALA A 797 40.99 -39.60 76.42
C ALA A 797 40.24 -40.16 77.65
N ALA A 798 38.91 -39.97 77.71
CA ALA A 798 38.08 -40.48 78.80
C ALA A 798 37.94 -42.01 78.80
N GLN A 799 38.05 -42.67 77.64
CA GLN A 799 38.04 -44.13 77.53
C GLN A 799 39.35 -44.73 78.05
N ALA A 800 40.49 -44.22 77.60
CA ALA A 800 41.82 -44.69 78.01
C ALA A 800 42.02 -44.65 79.55
N HIS A 801 41.57 -43.57 80.22
CA HIS A 801 41.65 -43.48 81.68
C HIS A 801 40.71 -44.46 82.44
N GLY A 802 39.69 -45.01 81.79
CA GLY A 802 38.83 -46.04 82.39
C GLY A 802 39.46 -47.43 82.39
N GLU A 803 40.21 -47.74 81.34
CA GLU A 803 40.92 -49.01 81.16
C GLU A 803 42.08 -49.14 82.16
N THR A 804 42.86 -48.08 82.37
CA THR A 804 44.03 -48.09 83.26
C THR A 804 43.65 -48.26 84.74
N LEU A 805 42.56 -47.63 85.18
CA LEU A 805 41.96 -47.86 86.51
C LEU A 805 41.53 -49.32 86.73
N THR A 806 41.07 -49.99 85.67
CA THR A 806 40.58 -51.37 85.76
C THR A 806 41.75 -52.36 85.86
N GLN A 807 42.81 -52.14 85.09
CA GLN A 807 44.05 -52.91 85.15
C GLN A 807 44.72 -52.83 86.55
N LEU A 808 44.76 -51.66 87.18
CA LEU A 808 45.31 -51.49 88.54
C LEU A 808 44.62 -52.39 89.58
N LEU A 809 43.30 -52.52 89.51
CA LEU A 809 42.52 -53.33 90.46
C LEU A 809 42.67 -54.83 90.19
N GLN A 810 42.86 -55.21 88.93
CA GLN A 810 43.20 -56.59 88.57
C GLN A 810 44.60 -56.98 89.06
N ALA A 811 45.57 -56.08 88.96
CA ALA A 811 46.92 -56.28 89.53
C ALA A 811 46.86 -56.48 91.05
N TRP A 812 46.07 -55.66 91.76
CA TRP A 812 45.86 -55.82 93.21
C TRP A 812 45.22 -57.15 93.59
N SER A 813 44.13 -57.56 92.91
CA SER A 813 43.41 -58.79 93.23
C SER A 813 44.21 -60.07 92.95
N GLN A 814 45.14 -60.02 92.00
CA GLN A 814 46.07 -61.11 91.69
C GLN A 814 47.36 -61.08 92.52
N ARG A 815 47.59 -60.01 93.31
CA ARG A 815 48.86 -59.71 94.00
C ARG A 815 50.08 -59.70 93.06
N ASP A 816 49.87 -59.31 91.80
CA ASP A 816 50.94 -59.18 90.81
C ASP A 816 51.39 -57.72 90.71
N ALA A 817 52.62 -57.46 91.17
CA ALA A 817 53.26 -56.17 91.02
C ALA A 817 53.57 -55.81 89.56
N GLN A 818 53.71 -56.77 88.64
CA GLN A 818 54.05 -56.49 87.24
C GLN A 818 52.84 -56.09 86.38
N ALA A 819 51.63 -56.58 86.70
CA ALA A 819 50.38 -56.13 86.08
C ALA A 819 49.98 -54.67 86.40
N VAL A 820 50.68 -53.98 87.32
CA VAL A 820 50.39 -52.59 87.70
C VAL A 820 50.65 -51.64 86.50
N PRO A 821 49.66 -50.83 86.06
CA PRO A 821 49.78 -49.91 84.92
C PRO A 821 50.88 -48.87 85.07
N ALA A 822 51.39 -48.34 83.95
CA ALA A 822 52.47 -47.37 83.98
C ALA A 822 52.07 -46.08 84.74
N HIS A 823 53.03 -45.49 85.45
CA HIS A 823 52.83 -44.27 86.26
C HIS A 823 52.14 -43.13 85.48
N THR A 824 52.52 -42.92 84.21
CA THR A 824 51.92 -41.91 83.32
C THR A 824 50.46 -42.17 82.95
N GLN A 825 49.98 -43.41 83.05
CA GLN A 825 48.63 -43.86 82.69
C GLN A 825 47.62 -43.76 83.85
N LEU A 826 48.11 -43.74 85.10
CA LEU A 826 47.31 -43.58 86.31
C LEU A 826 47.01 -42.10 86.62
N GLY A 827 47.70 -41.16 85.98
CA GLY A 827 47.47 -39.72 86.13
C GLY A 827 48.50 -39.00 87.00
N LYS A 828 48.55 -37.68 86.87
CA LYS A 828 49.64 -36.83 87.42
C LYS A 828 49.60 -36.64 88.94
N GLN A 829 48.51 -37.04 89.60
CA GLN A 829 48.27 -36.80 91.03
C GLN A 829 49.02 -37.76 91.96
N LEU A 830 49.54 -38.87 91.43
CA LEU A 830 50.35 -39.83 92.17
C LEU A 830 51.84 -39.52 91.94
N SER A 831 52.66 -39.43 92.99
CA SER A 831 54.11 -39.29 92.83
C SER A 831 54.79 -40.62 92.48
N ALA A 832 55.99 -40.57 91.89
CA ALA A 832 56.72 -41.78 91.49
C ALA A 832 57.12 -42.67 92.70
N SER A 833 57.36 -42.09 93.88
CA SER A 833 57.57 -42.83 95.12
C SER A 833 56.31 -43.55 95.58
N GLN A 834 55.18 -42.83 95.71
CA GLN A 834 53.89 -43.41 96.11
C GLN A 834 53.44 -44.52 95.13
N TYR A 835 53.65 -44.34 93.83
CA TYR A 835 53.41 -45.36 92.82
C TYR A 835 54.26 -46.63 93.05
N ASN A 836 55.56 -46.48 93.29
CA ASN A 836 56.45 -47.61 93.58
C ASN A 836 56.07 -48.30 94.90
N GLU A 837 55.64 -47.55 95.91
CA GLU A 837 55.13 -48.10 97.17
C GLU A 837 53.83 -48.89 96.98
N TRP A 838 52.87 -48.41 96.18
CA TRP A 838 51.67 -49.15 95.82
C TRP A 838 52.03 -50.47 95.12
N LYS A 839 52.89 -50.41 94.10
CA LYS A 839 53.39 -51.58 93.37
C LYS A 839 54.11 -52.58 94.29
N GLN A 840 54.86 -52.08 95.28
CA GLN A 840 55.54 -52.91 96.28
C GLN A 840 54.55 -53.60 97.24
N GLN A 841 53.51 -52.91 97.73
CA GLN A 841 52.52 -53.52 98.63
C GLN A 841 51.64 -54.55 97.92
N ILE A 842 51.28 -54.31 96.65
CA ILE A 842 50.58 -55.30 95.82
C ILE A 842 51.40 -56.59 95.69
N GLY A 843 52.72 -56.50 95.57
CA GLY A 843 53.61 -57.67 95.45
C GLY A 843 53.99 -58.39 96.76
N GLN A 844 53.48 -57.96 97.92
CA GLN A 844 53.73 -58.62 99.22
C GLN A 844 52.53 -59.49 99.65
N PRO A 845 52.71 -60.47 100.56
CA PRO A 845 51.59 -61.14 101.22
C PRO A 845 50.76 -60.16 102.08
N VAL A 846 49.53 -60.55 102.43
CA VAL A 846 48.62 -59.72 103.24
C VAL A 846 49.25 -59.44 104.62
N SER A 847 49.50 -58.16 104.90
CA SER A 847 50.21 -57.70 106.10
C SER A 847 49.39 -56.75 106.99
N ALA A 848 48.32 -56.15 106.43
CA ALA A 848 47.41 -55.28 107.16
C ALA A 848 46.23 -56.04 107.76
N GLY A 849 45.83 -55.70 108.99
CA GLY A 849 44.62 -56.21 109.63
C GLY A 849 43.34 -55.64 109.01
N SER A 850 42.27 -56.45 109.00
CA SER A 850 40.99 -56.11 108.34
C SER A 850 40.39 -54.76 108.77
N GLU A 851 40.45 -54.44 110.07
CA GLU A 851 39.94 -53.18 110.63
C GLU A 851 40.70 -51.96 110.09
N ALA A 852 42.03 -52.04 109.98
CA ALA A 852 42.86 -50.96 109.44
C ALA A 852 42.61 -50.74 107.94
N GLN A 853 42.39 -51.83 107.19
CA GLN A 853 41.99 -51.76 105.77
C GLN A 853 40.62 -51.09 105.60
N ALA A 854 39.64 -51.45 106.45
CA ALA A 854 38.31 -50.83 106.45
C ALA A 854 38.37 -49.33 106.80
N GLN A 855 39.18 -48.95 107.80
CA GLN A 855 39.38 -47.55 108.17
C GLN A 855 40.04 -46.74 107.04
N ALA A 856 41.03 -47.32 106.35
CA ALA A 856 41.69 -46.67 105.20
C ALA A 856 40.74 -46.51 103.99
N LEU A 857 39.89 -47.51 103.69
CA LEU A 857 38.82 -47.36 102.69
C LEU A 857 37.88 -46.20 103.03
N LEU A 858 37.47 -46.08 104.29
CA LEU A 858 36.60 -44.98 104.74
C LEU A 858 37.28 -43.61 104.66
N ARG A 859 38.61 -43.51 104.88
CA ARG A 859 39.37 -42.29 104.61
C ARG A 859 39.36 -41.93 103.13
N LEU A 860 39.55 -42.89 102.23
CA LEU A 860 39.49 -42.68 100.78
C LEU A 860 38.11 -42.23 100.29
N GLU A 861 37.03 -42.82 100.80
CA GLU A 861 35.66 -42.44 100.43
C GLU A 861 35.24 -41.08 101.00
N VAL A 862 35.88 -40.61 102.07
CA VAL A 862 35.82 -39.21 102.54
C VAL A 862 36.65 -38.30 101.65
N ALA A 863 37.88 -38.67 101.30
CA ALA A 863 38.77 -37.87 100.45
C ALA A 863 38.28 -37.72 99.00
N ALA A 864 37.54 -38.70 98.48
CA ALA A 864 36.95 -38.69 97.15
C ALA A 864 35.53 -38.07 97.10
N ASP A 865 34.94 -37.74 98.25
CA ASP A 865 33.52 -37.46 98.46
C ASP A 865 32.56 -38.45 97.77
N VAL A 866 32.88 -39.74 97.90
CA VAL A 866 32.13 -40.85 97.30
C VAL A 866 31.10 -41.39 98.31
N PRO A 867 29.88 -41.76 97.89
CA PRO A 867 28.90 -42.38 98.78
C PRO A 867 29.38 -43.75 99.30
N THR A 868 29.54 -43.84 100.62
CA THR A 868 29.83 -45.09 101.34
C THR A 868 28.61 -46.02 101.38
N PRO A 869 28.79 -47.35 101.29
CA PRO A 869 27.70 -48.31 101.50
C PRO A 869 27.03 -48.14 102.86
N ALA A 870 25.73 -48.44 102.94
CA ALA A 870 24.88 -48.18 104.11
C ALA A 870 25.41 -48.81 105.41
N GLU A 871 25.95 -50.03 105.30
CA GLU A 871 26.56 -50.82 106.38
C GLU A 871 27.65 -50.04 107.12
N HIS A 872 28.49 -49.30 106.39
CA HIS A 872 29.64 -48.57 106.94
C HIS A 872 29.35 -47.10 107.28
N LEU A 873 28.09 -46.64 107.21
CA LEU A 873 27.74 -45.24 107.52
C LEU A 873 27.93 -44.88 109.00
N GLY A 874 27.77 -45.85 109.91
CA GLY A 874 28.10 -45.65 111.33
C GLY A 874 29.60 -45.43 111.54
N GLU A 875 30.41 -46.28 110.91
CA GLU A 875 31.88 -46.23 110.95
C GLU A 875 32.42 -44.94 110.32
N ARG A 876 31.89 -44.50 109.17
CA ARG A 876 32.27 -43.20 108.55
C ARG A 876 32.04 -42.03 109.50
N ARG A 877 30.90 -42.00 110.21
CA ARG A 877 30.57 -40.93 111.17
C ARG A 877 31.48 -40.97 112.40
N ALA A 878 31.73 -42.17 112.94
CA ALA A 878 32.68 -42.35 114.05
C ALA A 878 34.10 -41.90 113.67
N LEU A 879 34.56 -42.26 112.47
CA LEU A 879 35.85 -41.83 111.92
C LEU A 879 35.91 -40.31 111.73
N GLN A 880 34.87 -39.69 111.17
CA GLN A 880 34.81 -38.23 111.02
C GLN A 880 34.85 -37.51 112.38
N LEU A 881 34.18 -38.03 113.40
CA LEU A 881 34.29 -37.51 114.78
C LEU A 881 35.69 -37.72 115.39
N GLN A 882 36.33 -38.86 115.14
CA GLN A 882 37.70 -39.14 115.58
C GLN A 882 38.73 -38.18 114.94
N LEU A 883 38.53 -37.82 113.66
CA LEU A 883 39.40 -36.87 112.97
C LEU A 883 39.18 -35.41 113.42
N LEU A 884 37.99 -35.07 113.90
CA LEU A 884 37.72 -33.76 114.50
C LEU A 884 38.36 -33.57 115.90
N THR A 885 38.68 -34.64 116.62
CA THR A 885 39.36 -34.53 117.93
C THR A 885 40.90 -34.53 117.81
N GLN A 886 41.47 -35.12 116.77
CA GLN A 886 42.92 -35.18 116.54
C GLN A 886 43.45 -33.90 115.87
N ARG A 887 43.53 -32.81 116.63
CA ARG A 887 43.84 -31.43 116.17
C ARG A 887 45.17 -31.22 115.42
N HIS A 888 46.02 -32.24 115.28
CA HIS A 888 47.32 -32.18 114.61
C HIS A 888 47.60 -33.39 113.69
N ALA A 889 46.59 -34.22 113.36
CA ALA A 889 46.72 -35.33 112.41
C ALA A 889 46.47 -34.88 110.96
N ALA A 890 47.12 -35.55 109.99
CA ALA A 890 46.93 -35.26 108.57
C ALA A 890 45.55 -35.70 108.06
N GLY A 891 44.90 -34.83 107.27
CA GLY A 891 43.54 -35.04 106.78
C GLY A 891 43.46 -36.08 105.65
N PRO A 892 42.30 -36.75 105.44
CA PRO A 892 42.15 -37.77 104.40
C PRO A 892 42.51 -37.29 102.98
N GLU A 893 42.22 -36.03 102.63
CA GLU A 893 42.60 -35.46 101.32
C GLU A 893 44.12 -35.25 101.14
N GLN A 894 44.90 -35.32 102.22
CA GLN A 894 46.37 -35.20 102.17
C GLN A 894 47.04 -36.58 102.21
N THR A 895 46.51 -37.50 103.02
CA THR A 895 47.02 -38.88 103.16
C THR A 895 46.45 -39.85 102.14
N TRP A 896 45.57 -39.45 101.23
CA TRP A 896 44.83 -40.39 100.36
C TRP A 896 45.75 -41.38 99.60
N ALA A 897 46.96 -40.98 99.22
CA ALA A 897 47.91 -41.88 98.56
C ALA A 897 48.50 -42.93 99.52
N GLU A 898 48.67 -42.59 100.81
CA GLU A 898 49.08 -43.50 101.88
C GLU A 898 47.91 -44.39 102.32
N ASP A 899 46.69 -43.83 102.41
CA ASP A 899 45.48 -44.60 102.69
C ASP A 899 45.20 -45.62 101.58
N ALA A 900 45.36 -45.26 100.30
CA ALA A 900 45.31 -46.19 99.18
C ALA A 900 46.39 -47.27 99.28
N ARG A 901 47.63 -46.90 99.63
CA ARG A 901 48.71 -47.88 99.90
C ARG A 901 48.32 -48.87 101.00
N ASN A 902 47.69 -48.38 102.08
CA ASN A 902 47.26 -49.19 103.22
C ASN A 902 46.07 -50.10 102.87
N VAL A 903 45.15 -49.66 102.00
CA VAL A 903 44.12 -50.54 101.42
C VAL A 903 44.73 -51.63 100.55
N LEU A 904 45.70 -51.28 99.69
CA LEU A 904 46.38 -52.23 98.81
C LEU A 904 47.19 -53.30 99.57
N ALA A 905 47.69 -52.97 100.76
CA ALA A 905 48.36 -53.94 101.65
C ALA A 905 47.39 -55.01 102.23
N GLY A 906 46.09 -54.71 102.32
CA GLY A 906 45.05 -55.61 102.81
C GLY A 906 44.46 -56.57 101.74
N ALA A 907 43.66 -57.54 102.16
CA ALA A 907 43.11 -58.57 101.27
C ALA A 907 42.11 -57.97 100.25
N ALA A 908 42.22 -58.34 98.97
CA ALA A 908 41.33 -57.84 97.94
C ALA A 908 40.00 -58.60 97.91
N ASP A 909 38.88 -57.90 98.03
CA ASP A 909 37.53 -58.46 97.90
C ASP A 909 36.66 -57.62 96.92
N ALA A 910 35.50 -58.16 96.55
CA ALA A 910 34.64 -57.56 95.52
C ALA A 910 33.92 -56.27 95.96
N GLN A 911 33.79 -56.00 97.25
CA GLN A 911 33.20 -54.81 97.85
C GLN A 911 34.28 -53.74 98.06
N SER A 912 35.45 -54.08 98.65
CA SER A 912 36.58 -53.14 98.74
C SER A 912 37.08 -52.70 97.36
N SER A 913 37.21 -53.60 96.38
CA SER A 913 37.67 -53.26 95.02
C SER A 913 36.77 -52.23 94.33
N LYS A 914 35.45 -52.34 94.48
CA LYS A 914 34.50 -51.37 93.89
C LYS A 914 34.53 -50.01 94.59
N ARG A 915 34.67 -50.00 95.92
CA ARG A 915 34.82 -48.77 96.73
C ARG A 915 36.12 -48.03 96.37
N LEU A 916 37.23 -48.76 96.30
CA LEU A 916 38.54 -48.26 95.88
C LEU A 916 38.49 -47.74 94.43
N GLN A 917 37.83 -48.45 93.50
CA GLN A 917 37.64 -47.98 92.12
C GLN A 917 36.90 -46.65 92.07
N ALA A 918 35.79 -46.51 92.82
CA ALA A 918 35.00 -45.30 92.86
C ALA A 918 35.81 -44.11 93.42
N ALA A 919 36.55 -44.32 94.52
CA ALA A 919 37.40 -43.31 95.11
C ALA A 919 38.57 -42.89 94.18
N LEU A 920 39.34 -43.85 93.67
CA LEU A 920 40.48 -43.56 92.79
C LEU A 920 40.08 -42.91 91.47
N LYS A 921 38.90 -43.25 90.92
CA LYS A 921 38.35 -42.62 89.71
C LYS A 921 38.06 -41.13 89.87
N VAL A 922 37.78 -40.67 91.09
CA VAL A 922 37.66 -39.24 91.41
C VAL A 922 39.05 -38.66 91.73
N LEU A 923 39.79 -39.26 92.66
CA LEU A 923 41.05 -38.74 93.19
C LEU A 923 42.12 -38.56 92.10
N LEU A 924 42.33 -39.56 91.25
CA LEU A 924 43.31 -39.50 90.14
C LEU A 924 42.90 -38.52 89.02
N LYS A 925 41.67 -38.00 89.06
CA LYS A 925 41.13 -36.98 88.15
C LYS A 925 40.98 -35.59 88.81
N ARG A 926 41.33 -35.44 90.11
CA ARG A 926 41.01 -34.22 90.90
C ARG A 926 42.03 -33.08 90.74
N GLY A 927 42.76 -33.03 89.62
CA GLY A 927 43.65 -31.93 89.20
C GLY A 927 44.39 -32.22 87.89
#